data_AF-A0A7W6NQ42-F1
#
_entry.id   AF-A0A7W6NQ42-F1
#
_cell.length_a   1.000
_cell.length_b   1.000
_cell.length_c   1.000
_cell.angle_alpha   90.00
_cell.angle_beta   90.00
_cell.angle_gamma   90.00
#
_symmetry.space_group_name_H-M   'P 1'
#
loop_
_entity.id
_entity.type
_entity.pdbx_description
1 polymer ?
#
loop_
_entity_poly.entity_id
_entity_poly.type
_entity_poly.pdbx_seq_one_letter_code
_entity_poly.pdbx_strand_id
1 'polypeptide(L)'
;MPTFTGTSAAETIDGSATDDIIDGRGGADQLDGLDGEDAILYQVGVYGWEGGFAVYQGAAVLDGGDGVDTFDLRGGYLSSFDHYIYASPTFEGWVYTTPTAYTLGAGAGGDVTFTWGTRIFDSRDGSESFGATPVTLRNVETAVFRFTENPNVPDPYFVLAGDGRYHFSANDRLIISDLAGTALTGQIEFDGGAGDDVLDASAVSNVILALGGIGRDDLRGGSADDQLYGGDGSDALMGGAGSNVLSGGEGIDLAAYFAATESVIIDLNDGTVTNNGYGSVDSLDGIESLMGGDFNDVLIGEASNNQLWGGAGSDYLVGLGGNDILEGGTGAANTLQGGLGDDTYIVQVAGDTVLELAGEGTDSVFTTVSVYRLRDNIENLTFFGAGGFNGLGNALNNDISGSAGADALFGYAGNDVLRGDAGAANTLIGGLGDDRYVTRVAGDTLIEAAGEGHDTVETTATTYTLRDNFEDLVFVPSGFSTAAFAGTGNALGNLIQGASAGDILSGLAGNDTLRGFDGTDILRGGQGNDVLDGGAGIDTVDYAAAAAGVNVNLSGNVAANDGDGGSDSLLGIENLTGSAFNDTLAGSAVANVLRGGLGADTLIGLGGNDVLEGGTGAANTLIGGLGDDLYRVSVAGDTLVESAGQGRDTVETTVSALTLRANFEDLTFTGTGSFSGTGNAENNSITGGLSADTLIGLGGDDILQGGGSVDTVVMSGVRADYQINGGSSTWTITDLVAGRDGTDSLLSIERIRFSDGSILDLTAPAAPAFDDHAKGDAAAPLTLPWIPWDEY
;
A
#
# COMPACT_ATOMS: atom_id res chain seq x y z
N MET A 1 30.60 8.74 60.01
CA MET A 1 29.63 7.80 59.43
C MET A 1 29.25 6.70 60.42
N PRO A 2 28.44 6.98 61.44
CA PRO A 2 27.58 5.93 61.95
C PRO A 2 26.54 5.63 60.86
N THR A 3 26.79 4.62 60.02
CA THR A 3 25.72 4.01 59.21
C THR A 3 24.79 3.29 60.16
N PHE A 4 23.62 3.85 60.42
CA PHE A 4 22.60 3.20 61.23
C PHE A 4 21.68 2.39 60.29
N THR A 5 21.65 1.07 60.49
CA THR A 5 20.70 0.19 59.79
C THR A 5 19.44 0.07 60.64
N GLY A 6 18.37 0.77 60.26
CA GLY A 6 17.15 0.95 61.04
C GLY A 6 16.33 -0.32 61.22
N THR A 7 15.54 -0.32 62.30
CA THR A 7 14.47 -1.30 62.59
C THR A 7 13.11 -0.70 62.26
N SER A 8 12.03 -1.49 62.16
CA SER A 8 10.69 -1.00 61.79
C SER A 8 9.95 -0.15 62.86
N ALA A 9 10.66 0.64 63.67
CA ALA A 9 10.12 1.46 64.76
C ALA A 9 10.53 2.93 64.58
N ALA A 10 9.73 3.87 65.09
CA ALA A 10 10.06 5.30 65.06
C ALA A 10 11.37 5.59 65.82
N GLU A 11 12.32 6.23 65.13
CA GLU A 11 13.64 6.59 65.65
C GLU A 11 13.79 8.12 65.80
N THR A 12 14.38 8.60 66.90
CA THR A 12 14.79 10.01 67.06
C THR A 12 16.31 10.05 67.17
N ILE A 13 16.96 10.75 66.24
CA ILE A 13 18.41 10.84 66.12
C ILE A 13 18.79 12.31 66.34
N ASP A 14 19.63 12.54 67.36
CA ASP A 14 20.30 13.81 67.63
C ASP A 14 21.59 13.79 66.79
N GLY A 15 21.75 14.75 65.88
CA GLY A 15 22.85 14.79 64.89
C GLY A 15 24.26 14.80 65.50
N SER A 16 25.27 14.54 64.69
CA SER A 16 26.69 14.69 65.01
C SER A 16 27.28 15.88 64.24
N ALA A 17 28.45 16.40 64.63
CA ALA A 17 29.09 17.53 63.94
C ALA A 17 29.75 17.13 62.58
N THR A 18 29.26 16.08 61.92
CA THR A 18 29.75 15.47 60.68
C THR A 18 28.61 14.73 59.97
N ASP A 19 28.71 14.49 58.65
CA ASP A 19 27.71 13.78 57.82
C ASP A 19 27.02 12.58 58.52
N ASP A 20 25.69 12.67 58.66
CA ASP A 20 24.82 11.65 59.26
C ASP A 20 23.95 10.96 58.20
N ILE A 21 23.88 9.62 58.23
CA ILE A 21 23.14 8.80 57.26
C ILE A 21 21.96 8.14 57.96
N ILE A 22 20.73 8.35 57.44
CA ILE A 22 19.52 7.64 57.87
C ILE A 22 19.04 6.73 56.73
N ASP A 23 18.90 5.43 57.00
CA ASP A 23 18.11 4.57 56.10
C ASP A 23 16.63 4.62 56.53
N GLY A 24 15.73 5.01 55.62
CA GLY A 24 14.32 5.29 55.93
C GLY A 24 13.47 4.05 56.27
N ARG A 25 14.02 3.04 56.97
CA ARG A 25 13.39 1.73 57.20
C ARG A 25 12.26 1.76 58.25
N GLY A 26 11.16 2.42 57.94
CA GLY A 26 9.84 2.25 58.57
C GLY A 26 9.73 2.71 60.03
N GLY A 27 9.01 3.80 60.26
CA GLY A 27 8.83 4.45 61.56
C GLY A 27 8.59 5.95 61.33
N ALA A 28 7.93 6.68 62.23
CA ALA A 28 7.88 8.13 62.12
C ALA A 28 9.21 8.69 62.64
N ASP A 29 10.21 8.78 61.78
CA ASP A 29 11.58 9.09 62.16
C ASP A 29 11.80 10.61 62.27
N GLN A 30 12.56 11.04 63.27
CA GLN A 30 12.92 12.45 63.49
C GLN A 30 14.44 12.58 63.55
N LEU A 31 15.01 13.37 62.65
CA LEU A 31 16.40 13.81 62.69
C LEU A 31 16.44 15.27 63.11
N ASP A 32 17.13 15.56 64.22
CA ASP A 32 17.41 16.92 64.67
C ASP A 32 18.90 17.21 64.39
N GLY A 33 19.21 18.04 63.39
CA GLY A 33 20.56 18.47 63.03
C GLY A 33 21.26 19.33 64.10
N LEU A 34 22.59 19.45 64.03
CA LEU A 34 23.42 20.29 64.91
C LEU A 34 24.13 21.40 64.09
N ASP A 35 24.81 22.35 64.75
CA ASP A 35 25.56 23.42 64.07
C ASP A 35 26.59 22.86 63.04
N GLY A 36 26.46 23.15 61.73
CA GLY A 36 27.32 22.56 60.70
C GLY A 36 26.88 22.79 59.25
N GLU A 37 27.54 22.16 58.28
CA GLU A 37 26.98 21.92 56.93
C GLU A 37 26.71 20.42 56.87
N ASP A 38 25.44 20.00 56.87
CA ASP A 38 25.06 18.59 56.97
C ASP A 38 24.42 18.06 55.67
N ALA A 39 24.71 16.80 55.31
CA ALA A 39 24.12 16.11 54.16
C ALA A 39 23.20 14.97 54.64
N ILE A 40 21.89 15.16 54.48
CA ILE A 40 20.85 14.22 54.90
C ILE A 40 20.51 13.28 53.74
N LEU A 41 21.05 12.07 53.78
CA LEU A 41 20.73 11.03 52.80
C LEU A 41 19.39 10.36 53.12
N TYR A 42 18.45 10.36 52.18
CA TYR A 42 17.14 9.72 52.28
C TYR A 42 16.90 8.76 51.09
N GLN A 43 16.42 7.54 51.37
CA GLN A 43 16.20 6.52 50.35
C GLN A 43 14.73 6.08 50.32
N VAL A 44 14.15 6.02 49.13
CA VAL A 44 12.78 5.55 48.86
C VAL A 44 12.80 4.18 48.18
N GLY A 45 11.88 3.26 48.52
CA GLY A 45 11.68 1.99 47.78
C GLY A 45 11.61 0.71 48.62
N VAL A 46 11.21 -0.40 47.98
CA VAL A 46 11.05 -1.73 48.62
C VAL A 46 12.19 -2.68 48.23
N TYR A 47 12.89 -3.27 49.22
CA TYR A 47 13.85 -4.36 49.00
C TYR A 47 13.10 -5.71 48.79
N GLY A 48 13.27 -6.39 47.65
CA GLY A 48 12.90 -7.81 47.45
C GLY A 48 14.13 -8.73 47.62
N TRP A 49 14.10 -10.01 48.00
CA TRP A 49 13.06 -11.03 48.25
C TRP A 49 13.57 -11.96 49.38
N GLU A 50 12.69 -12.80 49.93
CA GLU A 50 12.83 -13.63 51.15
C GLU A 50 12.71 -12.90 52.51
N GLY A 51 11.46 -12.63 52.91
CA GLY A 51 11.09 -12.54 54.31
C GLY A 51 10.45 -11.22 54.74
N GLY A 52 9.12 -11.10 54.55
CA GLY A 52 8.29 -10.11 55.23
C GLY A 52 8.41 -8.68 54.66
N PHE A 53 7.43 -8.29 53.86
CA PHE A 53 7.30 -6.93 53.35
C PHE A 53 7.07 -5.93 54.50
N ALA A 54 8.07 -5.12 54.82
CA ALA A 54 7.85 -3.90 55.59
C ALA A 54 7.40 -2.81 54.62
N VAL A 55 6.15 -2.37 54.74
CA VAL A 55 5.68 -1.19 54.01
C VAL A 55 6.31 0.02 54.68
N TYR A 56 7.10 0.79 53.93
CA TYR A 56 7.78 2.01 54.38
C TYR A 56 6.72 3.11 54.61
N GLN A 57 6.04 3.11 55.76
CA GLN A 57 4.90 4.02 56.04
C GLN A 57 5.12 5.01 57.20
N GLY A 58 6.32 5.57 57.29
CA GLY A 58 6.66 6.61 58.25
C GLY A 58 6.56 8.02 57.70
N ALA A 59 5.87 8.93 58.39
CA ALA A 59 6.06 10.36 58.12
C ALA A 59 7.33 10.81 58.87
N ALA A 60 8.37 11.17 58.13
CA ALA A 60 9.64 11.60 58.72
C ALA A 60 9.72 13.14 58.82
N VAL A 61 10.44 13.62 59.84
CA VAL A 61 10.82 15.03 59.96
C VAL A 61 12.35 15.09 59.95
N LEU A 62 12.89 15.80 58.98
CA LEU A 62 14.33 15.98 58.78
C LEU A 62 14.64 17.47 59.00
N ASP A 63 15.34 17.80 60.07
CA ASP A 63 15.74 19.17 60.41
C ASP A 63 17.25 19.33 60.24
N GLY A 64 17.70 20.21 59.34
CA GLY A 64 19.12 20.46 59.08
C GLY A 64 19.83 21.25 60.18
N GLY A 65 19.08 22.05 60.96
CA GLY A 65 19.67 22.86 62.04
C GLY A 65 20.22 24.21 61.55
N ASP A 66 21.33 24.65 62.15
CA ASP A 66 22.01 25.92 61.80
C ASP A 66 23.13 25.61 60.81
N GLY A 67 22.97 26.00 59.53
CA GLY A 67 23.90 25.51 58.52
C GLY A 67 23.59 25.90 57.08
N VAL A 68 24.32 25.27 56.16
CA VAL A 68 23.88 25.10 54.77
C VAL A 68 23.74 23.60 54.56
N ASP A 69 22.50 23.14 54.58
CA ASP A 69 22.18 21.72 54.68
C ASP A 69 21.60 21.20 53.36
N THR A 70 21.90 19.93 53.05
CA THR A 70 21.52 19.27 51.81
C THR A 70 20.61 18.08 52.07
N PHE A 71 19.43 18.05 51.44
CA PHE A 71 18.62 16.85 51.36
C PHE A 71 18.98 16.04 50.10
N ASP A 72 19.56 14.85 50.27
CA ASP A 72 19.96 13.96 49.18
C ASP A 72 18.99 12.78 49.09
N LEU A 73 18.07 12.82 48.14
CA LEU A 73 17.19 11.71 47.82
C LEU A 73 17.88 10.76 46.84
N ARG A 74 17.98 9.49 47.22
CA ARG A 74 18.26 8.39 46.28
C ARG A 74 16.99 7.63 45.95
N GLY A 75 16.65 7.61 44.66
CA GLY A 75 15.56 6.81 44.11
C GLY A 75 15.76 5.32 44.38
N GLY A 76 14.66 4.57 44.41
CA GLY A 76 14.69 3.12 44.53
C GLY A 76 13.46 2.48 43.88
N TYR A 77 13.43 1.15 43.83
CA TYR A 77 12.41 0.38 43.10
C TYR A 77 10.98 0.79 43.47
N LEU A 78 10.23 1.35 42.51
CA LEU A 78 8.81 1.69 42.66
C LEU A 78 7.85 0.78 41.87
N SER A 79 8.36 -0.14 41.06
CA SER A 79 7.56 -1.19 40.43
C SER A 79 8.00 -2.57 40.93
N SER A 80 7.09 -3.31 41.54
CA SER A 80 7.24 -4.76 41.75
C SER A 80 6.34 -5.53 40.77
N PHE A 81 6.91 -6.53 40.13
CA PHE A 81 6.20 -7.48 39.27
C PHE A 81 6.17 -8.83 39.99
N ASP A 82 5.05 -9.17 40.64
CA ASP A 82 4.91 -10.48 41.28
C ASP A 82 4.02 -11.39 40.44
N HIS A 83 4.61 -12.47 39.92
CA HIS A 83 3.91 -13.60 39.34
C HIS A 83 3.64 -14.63 40.45
N TYR A 84 2.39 -14.74 40.89
CA TYR A 84 1.98 -15.79 41.82
C TYR A 84 1.62 -17.09 41.07
N ILE A 85 2.52 -18.07 41.06
CA ILE A 85 2.17 -19.45 40.67
C ILE A 85 1.61 -20.16 41.91
N TYR A 86 0.28 -20.30 41.99
CA TYR A 86 -0.35 -21.18 42.97
C TYR A 86 -0.49 -22.61 42.45
N ALA A 87 -0.43 -23.58 43.37
CA ALA A 87 -0.57 -25.01 43.11
C ALA A 87 -1.99 -25.47 42.69
N SER A 88 -2.78 -24.64 42.01
CA SER A 88 -4.11 -25.00 41.47
C SER A 88 -4.43 -24.20 40.19
N PRO A 89 -4.96 -24.83 39.11
CA PRO A 89 -4.75 -24.36 37.74
C PRO A 89 -5.84 -23.40 37.18
N THR A 90 -6.47 -22.51 37.96
CA THR A 90 -7.66 -21.80 37.45
C THR A 90 -7.72 -20.28 37.61
N PHE A 91 -6.69 -19.58 38.08
CA PHE A 91 -6.68 -18.12 37.98
C PHE A 91 -5.27 -17.54 38.08
N GLU A 92 -4.90 -16.74 37.09
CA GLU A 92 -3.67 -15.95 37.02
C GLU A 92 -4.07 -14.51 37.32
N GLY A 93 -3.55 -13.91 38.40
CA GLY A 93 -3.90 -12.56 38.83
C GLY A 93 -2.63 -11.74 39.06
N TRP A 94 -2.67 -10.49 38.61
CA TRP A 94 -1.54 -9.56 38.55
C TRP A 94 -1.77 -8.42 39.56
N VAL A 95 -0.75 -8.05 40.31
CA VAL A 95 -0.74 -6.79 41.07
C VAL A 95 0.24 -5.88 40.38
N TYR A 96 -0.23 -4.71 39.94
CA TYR A 96 0.60 -3.71 39.31
C TYR A 96 0.80 -2.54 40.25
N THR A 97 2.05 -2.12 40.39
CA THR A 97 2.40 -0.87 41.05
C THR A 97 2.94 0.09 40.01
N THR A 98 2.30 1.25 39.87
CA THR A 98 2.82 2.33 39.02
C THR A 98 3.28 3.46 39.95
N PRO A 99 4.52 3.94 39.84
CA PRO A 99 4.92 5.15 40.54
C PRO A 99 3.98 6.31 40.22
N THR A 100 3.63 7.09 41.24
CA THR A 100 3.13 8.46 41.04
C THR A 100 4.32 9.42 41.10
N ALA A 101 4.13 10.66 40.64
CA ALA A 101 5.16 11.68 40.69
C ALA A 101 5.71 11.88 42.12
N TYR A 102 7.03 12.03 42.22
CA TYR A 102 7.67 12.68 43.35
C TYR A 102 7.23 14.14 43.35
N THR A 103 6.87 14.66 44.52
CA THR A 103 6.46 16.05 44.65
C THR A 103 7.21 16.74 45.78
N LEU A 104 7.63 17.97 45.51
CA LEU A 104 8.26 18.86 46.46
C LEU A 104 7.45 20.16 46.53
N GLY A 105 7.13 20.64 47.72
CA GLY A 105 6.32 21.85 47.85
C GLY A 105 6.33 22.48 49.23
N ALA A 106 5.87 23.73 49.32
CA ALA A 106 5.76 24.43 50.59
C ALA A 106 4.83 23.72 51.58
N GLY A 107 5.37 23.44 52.77
CA GLY A 107 4.66 22.91 53.93
C GLY A 107 4.20 24.01 54.88
N ALA A 108 3.68 23.62 56.05
CA ALA A 108 3.27 24.56 57.07
C ALA A 108 4.49 25.15 57.80
N GLY A 109 4.46 26.46 58.09
CA GLY A 109 5.44 27.08 58.99
C GLY A 109 6.80 27.44 58.39
N GLY A 110 6.96 27.37 57.07
CA GLY A 110 8.26 27.58 56.39
C GLY A 110 8.98 26.27 56.06
N ASP A 111 8.41 25.13 56.47
CA ASP A 111 8.92 23.80 56.15
C ASP A 111 8.66 23.45 54.67
N VAL A 112 9.41 22.50 54.11
CA VAL A 112 9.14 21.88 52.81
C VAL A 112 8.52 20.50 53.04
N THR A 113 7.57 20.12 52.19
CA THR A 113 6.97 18.79 52.20
C THR A 113 7.40 18.04 50.94
N PHE A 114 8.10 16.92 51.13
CA PHE A 114 8.39 15.95 50.09
C PHE A 114 7.38 14.80 50.19
N THR A 115 6.77 14.40 49.06
CA THR A 115 5.90 13.22 49.03
C THR A 115 6.18 12.37 47.80
N TRP A 116 6.03 11.05 47.97
CA TRP A 116 5.96 10.10 46.88
C TRP A 116 4.74 9.21 47.11
N GLY A 117 4.03 8.86 46.04
CA GLY A 117 2.89 7.95 46.12
C GLY A 117 3.16 6.64 45.38
N THR A 118 2.70 5.54 45.96
CA THR A 118 2.57 4.25 45.26
C THR A 118 1.10 4.04 44.90
N ARG A 119 0.79 3.89 43.61
CA ARG A 119 -0.52 3.43 43.15
C ARG A 119 -0.47 1.92 43.01
N ILE A 120 -1.30 1.21 43.78
CA ILE A 120 -1.40 -0.25 43.73
C ILE A 120 -2.72 -0.61 43.06
N PHE A 121 -2.65 -1.28 41.91
CA PHE A 121 -3.79 -1.86 41.20
C PHE A 121 -3.85 -3.37 41.45
N ASP A 122 -4.98 -3.83 41.98
CA ASP A 122 -5.24 -5.24 42.22
C ASP A 122 -6.13 -5.82 41.13
N SER A 123 -5.58 -6.66 40.24
CA SER A 123 -6.38 -7.27 39.17
C SER A 123 -7.40 -8.30 39.67
N ARG A 124 -7.43 -8.64 40.97
CA ARG A 124 -8.41 -9.57 41.55
C ARG A 124 -9.79 -8.94 41.71
N ASP A 125 -9.85 -7.65 42.00
CA ASP A 125 -11.10 -6.94 42.30
C ASP A 125 -11.21 -5.55 41.63
N GLY A 126 -10.17 -5.13 40.88
CA GLY A 126 -10.11 -3.83 40.23
C GLY A 126 -9.96 -2.67 41.22
N SER A 127 -9.58 -2.96 42.48
CA SER A 127 -9.36 -1.93 43.47
C SER A 127 -8.03 -1.20 43.23
N GLU A 128 -8.08 0.11 43.48
CA GLU A 128 -6.90 0.97 43.51
C GLU A 128 -6.69 1.46 44.94
N SER A 129 -5.45 1.39 45.41
CA SER A 129 -5.05 2.03 46.68
C SER A 129 -3.85 2.94 46.46
N PHE A 130 -3.88 4.09 47.15
CA PHE A 130 -2.86 5.12 47.09
C PHE A 130 -2.27 5.30 48.49
N GLY A 131 -0.98 5.04 48.64
CA GLY A 131 -0.23 5.38 49.85
C GLY A 131 0.74 6.49 49.51
N ALA A 132 0.58 7.66 50.13
CA ALA A 132 1.55 8.75 50.09
C ALA A 132 2.06 9.00 51.51
N THR A 133 3.36 8.89 51.72
CA THR A 133 4.02 9.22 52.98
C THR A 133 4.72 10.56 52.86
N PRO A 134 4.32 11.58 53.63
CA PRO A 134 4.98 12.87 53.59
C PRO A 134 6.24 12.87 54.46
N VAL A 135 7.30 13.49 53.95
CA VAL A 135 8.51 13.85 54.68
C VAL A 135 8.53 15.38 54.81
N THR A 136 8.69 15.86 56.04
CA THR A 136 8.83 17.30 56.32
C THR A 136 10.30 17.64 56.43
N LEU A 137 10.77 18.57 55.62
CA LEU A 137 12.14 19.11 55.65
C LEU A 137 12.10 20.49 56.35
N ARG A 138 12.95 20.67 57.36
CA ARG A 138 13.12 21.94 58.09
C ARG A 138 14.57 22.39 57.98
N ASN A 139 14.78 23.70 57.82
CA ASN A 139 16.13 24.28 57.75
C ASN A 139 17.05 23.49 56.80
N VAL A 140 16.55 23.25 55.58
CA VAL A 140 17.31 22.61 54.50
C VAL A 140 17.37 23.61 53.37
N GLU A 141 18.58 23.93 52.90
CA GLU A 141 18.82 24.97 51.90
C GLU A 141 18.90 24.41 50.48
N THR A 142 19.40 23.19 50.30
CA THR A 142 19.57 22.54 48.98
C THR A 142 18.96 21.15 48.93
N ALA A 143 18.56 20.70 47.75
CA ALA A 143 18.00 19.37 47.54
C ALA A 143 18.60 18.72 46.31
N VAL A 144 18.85 17.42 46.39
CA VAL A 144 19.41 16.62 45.31
C VAL A 144 18.57 15.37 45.13
N PHE A 145 18.18 15.07 43.90
CA PHE A 145 17.37 13.92 43.53
C PHE A 145 18.18 13.06 42.56
N ARG A 146 18.65 11.89 43.00
CA ARG A 146 19.46 10.97 42.20
C ARG A 146 18.73 9.66 41.94
N PHE A 147 18.42 9.40 40.68
CA PHE A 147 17.80 8.16 40.22
C PHE A 147 18.82 7.18 39.59
N THR A 148 20.06 7.63 39.35
CA THR A 148 21.19 6.85 38.80
C THR A 148 21.92 5.93 39.81
N GLU A 149 21.95 6.26 41.11
CA GLU A 149 22.84 5.60 42.07
C GLU A 149 22.13 4.61 43.03
N ASN A 150 22.29 3.31 42.79
CA ASN A 150 22.12 2.29 43.84
C ASN A 150 23.48 1.96 44.51
N PRO A 151 23.76 2.39 45.76
CA PRO A 151 25.07 2.21 46.39
C PRO A 151 25.42 0.76 46.82
N ASN A 152 24.56 -0.23 46.58
CA ASN A 152 24.78 -1.61 47.07
C ASN A 152 25.31 -2.63 46.05
N VAL A 153 25.91 -2.22 44.92
CA VAL A 153 26.56 -3.16 44.00
C VAL A 153 28.01 -2.76 43.68
N PRO A 154 29.00 -3.17 44.51
CA PRO A 154 30.41 -3.07 44.15
C PRO A 154 30.81 -4.23 43.23
N ASP A 155 30.69 -4.06 41.91
CA ASP A 155 31.31 -4.87 40.84
C ASP A 155 31.03 -6.41 40.86
N PRO A 156 31.49 -7.23 39.87
CA PRO A 156 30.61 -7.96 38.98
C PRO A 156 30.60 -9.46 39.33
N TYR A 157 29.81 -9.85 40.33
CA TYR A 157 29.54 -11.27 40.57
C TYR A 157 28.09 -11.44 40.94
N PHE A 158 27.22 -11.67 39.96
CA PHE A 158 26.24 -12.75 39.96
C PHE A 158 25.47 -12.75 38.62
N VAL A 159 25.67 -13.82 37.83
CA VAL A 159 24.88 -14.15 36.64
C VAL A 159 23.94 -15.29 37.03
N LEU A 160 22.64 -15.15 36.77
CA LEU A 160 21.83 -16.03 35.89
C LEU A 160 20.33 -16.04 36.23
N ALA A 161 19.56 -15.30 35.44
CA ALA A 161 18.46 -15.85 34.63
C ALA A 161 18.31 -15.00 33.35
N GLY A 162 18.48 -15.62 32.17
CA GLY A 162 17.79 -15.30 30.92
C GLY A 162 17.99 -13.97 30.17
N ASP A 163 17.90 -12.79 30.81
CA ASP A 163 17.69 -11.52 30.11
C ASP A 163 18.51 -10.31 30.62
N GLY A 164 19.21 -10.44 31.75
CA GLY A 164 20.37 -9.58 32.06
C GLY A 164 20.11 -8.06 32.16
N ARG A 165 18.93 -7.62 32.64
CA ARG A 165 18.68 -6.19 32.93
C ARG A 165 18.51 -5.94 34.43
N TYR A 166 19.25 -4.97 34.95
CA TYR A 166 18.97 -4.31 36.23
C TYR A 166 17.80 -3.36 36.00
N HIS A 167 16.68 -3.53 36.71
CA HIS A 167 15.48 -2.70 36.53
C HIS A 167 15.53 -1.49 37.46
N PHE A 168 16.15 -0.39 37.03
CA PHE A 168 15.96 0.92 37.67
C PHE A 168 14.49 1.38 37.48
N SER A 169 14.02 2.37 38.25
CA SER A 169 12.81 3.09 37.84
C SER A 169 13.16 3.72 36.50
N ALA A 170 12.48 3.29 35.43
CA ALA A 170 12.89 3.71 34.11
C ALA A 170 12.37 5.11 33.78
N ASN A 171 11.22 5.49 34.32
CA ASN A 171 10.58 6.75 33.97
C ASN A 171 10.18 7.44 35.27
N ASP A 172 11.02 8.35 35.72
CA ASP A 172 10.88 9.12 36.94
C ASP A 172 10.27 10.48 36.68
N ARG A 173 9.45 10.95 37.63
CA ARG A 173 8.74 12.21 37.50
C ARG A 173 8.82 13.01 38.78
N LEU A 174 9.46 14.17 38.73
CA LEU A 174 9.56 15.14 39.83
C LEU A 174 8.78 16.40 39.49
N ILE A 175 7.87 16.80 40.39
CA ILE A 175 7.13 18.07 40.29
C ILE A 175 7.49 18.92 41.51
N ILE A 176 8.01 20.12 41.25
CA ILE A 176 8.38 21.09 42.27
C ILE A 176 7.40 22.26 42.19
N SER A 177 6.55 22.36 43.21
CA SER A 177 5.63 23.48 43.37
C SER A 177 6.30 24.67 44.04
N ASP A 178 5.61 25.80 44.12
CA ASP A 178 6.13 27.03 44.73
C ASP A 178 6.72 26.78 46.14
N LEU A 179 7.99 27.14 46.30
CA LEU A 179 8.79 27.02 47.52
C LEU A 179 9.01 28.36 48.22
N ALA A 180 8.34 29.43 47.76
CA ALA A 180 8.50 30.76 48.33
C ALA A 180 8.18 30.77 49.85
N GLY A 181 9.09 31.36 50.63
CA GLY A 181 8.95 31.45 52.08
C GLY A 181 9.37 30.21 52.85
N THR A 182 9.98 29.22 52.19
CA THR A 182 10.64 28.07 52.82
C THR A 182 12.15 28.30 53.00
N ALA A 183 12.83 27.42 53.73
CA ALA A 183 14.30 27.45 53.87
C ALA A 183 15.04 27.00 52.59
N LEU A 184 14.38 26.23 51.72
CA LEU A 184 14.98 25.65 50.51
C LEU A 184 15.15 26.73 49.42
N THR A 185 16.25 27.47 49.53
CA THR A 185 16.55 28.65 48.70
C THR A 185 17.79 28.48 47.82
N GLY A 186 18.56 27.41 48.03
CA GLY A 186 19.73 27.04 47.25
C GLY A 186 19.40 26.24 46.00
N GLN A 187 20.44 25.66 45.40
CA GLN A 187 20.36 24.85 44.19
C GLN A 187 19.56 23.56 44.42
N ILE A 188 18.79 23.16 43.42
CA ILE A 188 18.13 21.85 43.36
C ILE A 188 18.73 21.05 42.20
N GLU A 189 19.24 19.86 42.50
CA GLU A 189 19.80 18.94 41.50
C GLU A 189 18.81 17.81 41.19
N PHE A 190 18.63 17.49 39.91
CA PHE A 190 17.85 16.38 39.41
C PHE A 190 18.72 15.53 38.47
N ASP A 191 18.74 14.22 38.68
CA ASP A 191 19.44 13.24 37.85
C ASP A 191 18.50 12.06 37.57
N GLY A 192 17.82 12.10 36.42
CA GLY A 192 16.77 11.17 35.99
C GLY A 192 17.28 9.76 35.67
N GLY A 193 18.44 9.69 35.04
CA GLY A 193 19.15 8.44 34.83
C GLY A 193 18.76 7.72 33.55
N ALA A 194 17.87 6.74 33.58
CA ALA A 194 17.60 5.92 32.40
C ALA A 194 16.12 5.63 32.22
N GLY A 195 15.59 6.07 31.09
CA GLY A 195 14.26 5.99 30.50
C GLY A 195 13.65 7.40 30.42
N ASP A 196 12.35 7.51 30.20
CA ASP A 196 11.74 8.81 29.83
C ASP A 196 11.31 9.59 31.09
N ASP A 197 12.13 10.55 31.50
CA ASP A 197 12.03 11.27 32.75
C ASP A 197 11.36 12.66 32.61
N VAL A 198 10.76 13.15 33.70
CA VAL A 198 10.05 14.43 33.71
C VAL A 198 10.40 15.25 34.94
N LEU A 199 10.94 16.45 34.72
CA LEU A 199 11.12 17.49 35.74
C LEU A 199 10.23 18.69 35.44
N ASP A 200 9.32 19.01 36.37
CA ASP A 200 8.54 20.25 36.34
C ASP A 200 8.91 21.13 37.52
N ALA A 201 9.85 22.07 37.31
CA ALA A 201 10.26 23.08 38.28
C ALA A 201 9.81 24.50 37.88
N SER A 202 8.79 24.62 37.02
CA SER A 202 8.38 25.90 36.44
C SER A 202 7.86 26.93 37.45
N ALA A 203 7.55 26.51 38.67
CA ALA A 203 6.97 27.35 39.71
C ALA A 203 8.00 27.94 40.68
N VAL A 204 9.29 27.57 40.57
CA VAL A 204 10.31 27.96 41.56
C VAL A 204 11.25 29.07 41.08
N SER A 205 12.02 29.60 42.03
CA SER A 205 13.07 30.60 41.81
C SER A 205 14.45 30.11 42.24
N ASN A 206 14.55 28.81 42.53
CA ASN A 206 15.78 28.11 42.83
C ASN A 206 16.56 27.87 41.54
N VAL A 207 17.89 27.85 41.63
CA VAL A 207 18.74 27.36 40.52
C VAL A 207 18.53 25.85 40.39
N ILE A 208 18.17 25.41 39.20
CA ILE A 208 17.97 24.01 38.84
C ILE A 208 19.20 23.52 38.06
N LEU A 209 19.73 22.37 38.48
CA LEU A 209 20.67 21.57 37.67
C LEU A 209 20.00 20.24 37.36
N ALA A 210 19.58 20.05 36.12
CA ALA A 210 18.89 18.84 35.69
C ALA A 210 19.76 18.07 34.70
N LEU A 211 19.93 16.77 34.96
CA LEU A 211 20.47 15.77 34.05
C LEU A 211 19.31 14.81 33.74
N GLY A 212 18.87 14.76 32.48
CA GLY A 212 17.85 13.82 32.01
C GLY A 212 18.41 12.40 32.04
N GLY A 213 19.41 12.14 31.20
CA GLY A 213 20.15 10.89 31.16
C GLY A 213 19.93 10.16 29.84
N ILE A 214 19.52 8.90 29.87
CA ILE A 214 19.20 8.13 28.66
C ILE A 214 17.69 8.06 28.54
N GLY A 215 17.09 8.53 27.46
CA GLY A 215 15.64 8.45 27.25
C GLY A 215 15.11 9.72 26.62
N ARG A 216 13.79 9.83 26.50
CA ARG A 216 13.15 11.08 26.07
C ARG A 216 12.66 11.84 27.30
N ASP A 217 13.36 12.90 27.63
CA ASP A 217 13.16 13.65 28.87
C ASP A 217 12.41 14.98 28.65
N ASP A 218 11.58 15.40 29.61
CA ASP A 218 10.93 16.73 29.64
C ASP A 218 11.43 17.49 30.87
N LEU A 219 12.36 18.42 30.65
CA LEU A 219 13.03 19.19 31.71
C LEU A 219 12.58 20.65 31.67
N ARG A 220 11.94 21.11 32.75
CA ARG A 220 11.47 22.49 32.91
C ARG A 220 12.09 23.15 34.13
N GLY A 221 12.90 24.18 33.87
CA GLY A 221 13.44 25.11 34.85
C GLY A 221 12.41 26.12 35.33
N GLY A 222 12.84 26.99 36.23
CA GLY A 222 12.02 28.00 36.89
C GLY A 222 12.35 29.41 36.41
N SER A 223 12.66 30.30 37.36
CA SER A 223 12.94 31.71 37.09
C SER A 223 14.38 32.14 37.39
N ALA A 224 15.23 31.19 37.79
CA ALA A 224 16.64 31.40 38.06
C ALA A 224 17.49 31.10 36.81
N ASP A 225 18.82 31.23 36.93
CA ASP A 225 19.75 30.85 35.87
C ASP A 225 20.00 29.33 35.96
N ASP A 226 19.19 28.55 35.24
CA ASP A 226 19.12 27.09 35.33
C ASP A 226 20.03 26.39 34.32
N GLN A 227 20.42 25.15 34.61
CA GLN A 227 21.20 24.29 33.71
C GLN A 227 20.45 22.98 33.46
N LEU A 228 19.99 22.77 32.25
CA LEU A 228 19.22 21.60 31.83
C LEU A 228 20.01 20.85 30.76
N TYR A 229 20.37 19.60 31.05
CA TYR A 229 21.08 18.70 30.14
C TYR A 229 20.17 17.50 29.85
N GLY A 230 19.76 17.32 28.60
CA GLY A 230 18.92 16.20 28.14
C GLY A 230 19.68 14.88 28.25
N GLY A 231 20.70 14.68 27.40
CA GLY A 231 21.55 13.49 27.41
C GLY A 231 21.41 12.69 26.13
N ASP A 232 21.22 11.38 26.24
CA ASP A 232 20.97 10.50 25.09
C ASP A 232 19.45 10.40 24.86
N GLY A 233 18.94 10.90 23.74
CA GLY A 233 17.54 10.73 23.34
C GLY A 233 16.95 11.96 22.65
N SER A 234 15.63 12.13 22.68
CA SER A 234 14.97 13.26 21.99
C SER A 234 14.22 14.08 23.01
N ASP A 235 14.90 15.05 23.59
CA ASP A 235 14.53 15.71 24.82
C ASP A 235 13.80 17.03 24.58
N ALA A 236 13.04 17.47 25.59
CA ALA A 236 12.35 18.74 25.59
C ALA A 236 12.85 19.58 26.78
N LEU A 237 13.46 20.71 26.47
CA LEU A 237 14.10 21.60 27.44
C LEU A 237 13.41 22.96 27.47
N MET A 238 13.07 23.43 28.67
CA MET A 238 12.49 24.75 28.89
C MET A 238 13.15 25.41 30.09
N GLY A 239 14.01 26.41 29.84
CA GLY A 239 14.70 27.13 30.92
C GLY A 239 13.78 28.00 31.77
N GLY A 240 12.77 28.63 31.16
CA GLY A 240 11.97 29.65 31.82
C GLY A 240 12.66 31.02 31.84
N ALA A 241 12.43 31.83 32.88
CA ALA A 241 13.13 33.10 33.01
C ALA A 241 14.60 32.89 33.43
N GLY A 242 15.42 33.95 33.51
CA GLY A 242 16.84 33.81 33.84
C GLY A 242 17.73 33.51 32.63
N SER A 243 19.04 33.42 32.83
CA SER A 243 20.04 33.13 31.79
C SER A 243 20.42 31.66 31.87
N ASN A 244 19.75 30.82 31.08
CA ASN A 244 19.79 29.38 31.23
C ASN A 244 20.85 28.72 30.33
N VAL A 245 21.28 27.51 30.69
CA VAL A 245 22.06 26.62 29.81
C VAL A 245 21.18 25.44 29.45
N LEU A 246 20.86 25.28 28.17
CA LEU A 246 20.09 24.15 27.65
C LEU A 246 21.00 23.35 26.71
N SER A 247 21.24 22.09 27.05
CA SER A 247 22.05 21.17 26.26
C SER A 247 21.22 19.95 25.93
N GLY A 248 20.88 19.73 24.66
CA GLY A 248 20.08 18.57 24.24
C GLY A 248 20.88 17.29 24.38
N GLY A 249 21.95 17.17 23.59
CA GLY A 249 22.85 16.02 23.65
C GLY A 249 22.80 15.21 22.37
N GLU A 250 22.60 13.89 22.48
CA GLU A 250 22.52 12.99 21.32
C GLU A 250 21.05 12.73 20.97
N GLY A 251 20.59 13.26 19.84
CA GLY A 251 19.32 12.88 19.23
C GLY A 251 18.65 14.04 18.52
N ILE A 252 17.38 14.31 18.84
CA ILE A 252 16.64 15.44 18.26
C ILE A 252 15.98 16.17 19.42
N ASP A 253 16.56 17.29 19.77
CA ASP A 253 16.24 17.97 21.02
C ASP A 253 15.50 19.29 20.76
N LEU A 254 14.53 19.58 21.61
CA LEU A 254 13.66 20.74 21.55
C LEU A 254 14.01 21.75 22.64
N ALA A 255 14.36 22.97 22.25
CA ALA A 255 14.30 24.13 23.15
C ALA A 255 12.95 24.86 22.97
N ALA A 256 12.15 24.89 24.04
CA ALA A 256 10.79 25.42 24.00
C ALA A 256 10.66 26.76 24.74
N TYR A 257 10.12 27.76 24.04
CA TYR A 257 9.90 29.12 24.52
C TYR A 257 8.43 29.53 24.56
N PHE A 258 7.50 28.58 24.52
CA PHE A 258 6.07 28.90 24.43
C PHE A 258 5.51 29.71 25.61
N ALA A 259 6.20 29.72 26.75
CA ALA A 259 5.83 30.49 27.93
C ALA A 259 6.48 31.89 27.99
N ALA A 260 7.27 32.26 26.96
CA ALA A 260 7.93 33.56 26.86
C ALA A 260 6.91 34.70 26.94
N THR A 261 7.33 35.83 27.52
CA THR A 261 6.44 36.99 27.74
C THR A 261 6.64 38.11 26.73
N GLU A 262 7.63 37.97 25.86
CA GLU A 262 7.97 38.83 24.74
C GLU A 262 8.50 37.97 23.60
N SER A 263 8.77 38.59 22.43
CA SER A 263 9.35 37.92 21.28
C SER A 263 10.70 37.27 21.59
N VAL A 264 10.94 36.07 21.10
CA VAL A 264 12.24 35.40 21.15
C VAL A 264 13.03 35.59 19.85
N ILE A 265 14.35 35.67 19.98
CA ILE A 265 15.29 35.79 18.85
C ILE A 265 16.42 34.79 19.06
N ILE A 266 16.40 33.71 18.28
CA ILE A 266 17.29 32.56 18.40
C ILE A 266 17.98 32.32 17.05
N ASP A 267 19.30 32.13 17.10
CA ASP A 267 20.12 31.63 15.99
C ASP A 267 21.01 30.51 16.54
N LEU A 268 20.79 29.28 16.07
CA LEU A 268 21.53 28.11 16.56
C LEU A 268 23.04 28.21 16.27
N ASN A 269 23.46 28.96 15.24
CA ASN A 269 24.88 29.13 14.92
C ASN A 269 25.63 30.01 15.91
N ASP A 270 24.91 30.88 16.65
CA ASP A 270 25.52 31.78 17.63
C ASP A 270 25.82 31.06 18.95
N GLY A 271 25.16 29.93 19.24
CA GLY A 271 25.23 29.20 20.51
C GLY A 271 24.67 29.97 21.72
N THR A 272 24.15 31.17 21.50
CA THR A 272 23.53 32.03 22.51
C THR A 272 22.26 32.68 21.98
N VAL A 273 21.20 32.64 22.78
CA VAL A 273 19.89 33.22 22.45
C VAL A 273 19.92 34.73 22.67
N THR A 274 19.85 35.50 21.60
CA THR A 274 19.95 36.97 21.65
C THR A 274 18.84 37.60 22.50
N ASN A 275 17.64 37.03 22.50
CA ASN A 275 16.55 37.41 23.40
C ASN A 275 15.68 36.18 23.72
N ASN A 276 15.61 35.78 24.98
CA ASN A 276 14.82 34.62 25.41
C ASN A 276 13.36 34.96 25.78
N GLY A 277 12.92 36.20 25.54
CA GLY A 277 11.54 36.64 25.84
C GLY A 277 11.27 36.94 27.32
N TYR A 278 12.32 36.93 28.15
CA TYR A 278 12.30 37.36 29.56
C TYR A 278 13.31 38.48 29.86
N GLY A 279 14.04 38.95 28.85
CA GLY A 279 15.06 40.00 28.98
C GLY A 279 16.43 39.51 29.44
N SER A 280 16.66 38.20 29.45
CA SER A 280 17.94 37.52 29.68
C SER A 280 18.39 36.77 28.43
N VAL A 281 19.50 36.03 28.53
CA VAL A 281 20.16 35.34 27.40
C VAL A 281 20.38 33.89 27.82
N ASP A 282 19.94 32.94 27.01
CA ASP A 282 20.23 31.51 27.22
C ASP A 282 21.41 31.06 26.35
N SER A 283 22.05 29.96 26.74
CA SER A 283 23.05 29.24 25.95
C SER A 283 22.44 27.93 25.47
N LEU A 284 22.56 27.63 24.18
CA LEU A 284 22.06 26.40 23.58
C LEU A 284 23.22 25.57 23.02
N ASP A 285 23.19 24.25 23.24
CA ASP A 285 24.14 23.29 22.67
C ASP A 285 23.41 21.99 22.30
N GLY A 286 23.70 21.43 21.12
CA GLY A 286 23.02 20.23 20.61
C GLY A 286 21.50 20.34 20.62
N ILE A 287 20.95 21.39 19.97
CA ILE A 287 19.50 21.60 19.84
C ILE A 287 19.18 21.69 18.36
N GLU A 288 18.28 20.84 17.87
CA GLU A 288 17.87 20.81 16.46
C GLU A 288 16.47 21.40 16.27
N SER A 289 15.67 21.50 17.33
CA SER A 289 14.29 21.93 17.27
C SER A 289 14.00 23.14 18.16
N LEU A 290 13.26 24.11 17.62
CA LEU A 290 12.91 25.35 18.29
C LEU A 290 11.39 25.58 18.27
N MET A 291 10.85 25.98 19.41
CA MET A 291 9.44 26.40 19.52
C MET A 291 9.35 27.80 20.13
N GLY A 292 8.80 28.74 19.36
CA GLY A 292 8.46 30.10 19.78
C GLY A 292 7.25 30.17 20.72
N GLY A 293 6.83 31.38 21.02
CA GLY A 293 5.70 31.72 21.89
C GLY A 293 4.54 32.39 21.18
N ASP A 294 3.83 33.24 21.93
CA ASP A 294 2.65 33.97 21.43
C ASP A 294 3.00 35.33 20.79
N PHE A 295 4.28 35.56 20.46
CA PHE A 295 4.81 36.83 20.02
C PHE A 295 5.47 36.71 18.64
N ASN A 296 5.97 37.83 18.11
CA ASN A 296 6.61 37.83 16.79
C ASN A 296 8.05 37.34 16.93
N ASP A 297 8.27 36.06 16.69
CA ASP A 297 9.52 35.39 16.98
C ASP A 297 10.44 35.32 15.76
N VAL A 298 11.74 35.21 16.03
CA VAL A 298 12.78 34.97 15.02
C VAL A 298 13.52 33.70 15.40
N LEU A 299 13.33 32.66 14.60
CA LEU A 299 13.94 31.34 14.82
C LEU A 299 14.81 31.01 13.62
N ILE A 300 16.12 30.86 13.84
CA ILE A 300 17.10 30.54 12.81
C ILE A 300 17.79 29.23 13.19
N GLY A 301 17.70 28.25 12.29
CA GLY A 301 18.34 26.96 12.36
C GLY A 301 19.85 27.01 12.10
N GLU A 302 20.41 25.88 11.71
CA GLU A 302 21.80 25.71 11.34
C GLU A 302 21.93 24.88 10.05
N ALA A 303 23.06 24.22 9.80
CA ALA A 303 23.24 23.43 8.57
C ALA A 303 22.74 21.97 8.69
N SER A 304 22.10 21.63 9.81
CA SER A 304 21.54 20.32 10.13
C SER A 304 20.02 20.34 9.91
N ASN A 305 19.36 19.18 9.91
CA ASN A 305 17.90 19.13 9.75
C ASN A 305 17.21 19.68 11.00
N ASN A 306 16.53 20.81 10.87
CA ASN A 306 15.89 21.53 11.96
C ASN A 306 14.37 21.44 11.92
N GLN A 307 13.74 21.57 13.10
CA GLN A 307 12.28 21.71 13.23
C GLN A 307 11.94 23.02 13.93
N LEU A 308 11.27 23.92 13.22
CA LEU A 308 11.00 25.28 13.68
C LEU A 308 9.49 25.52 13.77
N TRP A 309 8.99 25.80 14.97
CA TRP A 309 7.58 26.14 15.23
C TRP A 309 7.47 27.58 15.74
N GLY A 310 6.86 28.47 14.96
CA GLY A 310 6.70 29.89 15.29
C GLY A 310 5.80 30.13 16.50
N GLY A 311 4.70 29.38 16.62
CA GLY A 311 3.73 29.54 17.70
C GLY A 311 2.56 30.41 17.27
N ALA A 312 2.24 31.46 18.03
CA ALA A 312 1.26 32.45 17.61
C ALA A 312 1.95 33.79 17.39
N GLY A 313 1.67 34.49 16.30
CA GLY A 313 2.41 35.73 16.04
C GLY A 313 2.57 36.03 14.58
N SER A 314 3.48 36.94 14.27
CA SER A 314 4.06 37.14 12.95
C SER A 314 5.54 36.78 13.03
N ASP A 315 5.85 35.54 12.68
CA ASP A 315 7.15 34.92 12.93
C ASP A 315 8.03 34.90 11.69
N TYR A 316 9.34 34.87 11.90
CA TYR A 316 10.36 34.76 10.86
C TYR A 316 11.22 33.52 11.13
N LEU A 317 11.01 32.47 10.34
CA LEU A 317 11.66 31.17 10.47
C LEU A 317 12.64 30.97 9.32
N VAL A 318 13.89 30.61 9.64
CA VAL A 318 14.94 30.31 8.66
C VAL A 318 15.61 28.98 8.98
N GLY A 319 15.58 28.01 8.07
CA GLY A 319 16.25 26.70 8.22
C GLY A 319 17.76 26.78 8.00
N LEU A 320 18.19 27.47 6.93
CA LEU A 320 19.54 27.58 6.36
C LEU A 320 19.93 26.40 5.47
N GLY A 321 20.25 25.25 6.03
CA GLY A 321 20.48 24.07 5.20
C GLY A 321 20.29 22.78 5.98
N GLY A 322 20.11 21.67 5.28
CA GLY A 322 19.47 20.50 5.86
C GLY A 322 18.07 20.36 5.27
N ASN A 323 17.37 19.30 5.66
CA ASN A 323 15.97 19.10 5.29
C ASN A 323 15.11 19.50 6.48
N ASP A 324 14.60 20.72 6.45
CA ASP A 324 13.99 21.40 7.58
C ASP A 324 12.46 21.31 7.56
N ILE A 325 11.83 21.41 8.73
CA ILE A 325 10.38 21.53 8.88
C ILE A 325 10.07 22.87 9.50
N LEU A 326 9.34 23.72 8.77
CA LEU A 326 8.98 25.07 9.18
C LEU A 326 7.47 25.21 9.29
N GLU A 327 6.96 25.46 10.50
CA GLU A 327 5.56 25.75 10.78
C GLU A 327 5.42 27.13 11.42
N GLY A 328 4.87 28.10 10.68
CA GLY A 328 4.60 29.44 11.22
C GLY A 328 3.51 29.49 12.29
N GLY A 329 2.77 28.39 12.49
CA GLY A 329 1.75 28.29 13.52
C GLY A 329 0.49 29.12 13.23
N THR A 330 -0.10 29.69 14.27
CA THR A 330 -1.39 30.39 14.20
C THR A 330 -1.21 31.91 14.28
N GLY A 331 -2.27 32.67 13.98
CA GLY A 331 -2.25 34.12 14.19
C GLY A 331 -1.99 34.92 12.92
N ALA A 332 -0.97 35.80 12.96
CA ALA A 332 -0.69 36.72 11.87
C ALA A 332 0.15 36.06 10.77
N ALA A 333 0.54 36.83 9.76
CA ALA A 333 1.30 36.30 8.62
C ALA A 333 2.75 36.01 9.02
N ASN A 334 3.24 34.84 8.68
CA ASN A 334 4.62 34.40 8.94
C ASN A 334 5.48 34.49 7.68
N THR A 335 6.80 34.48 7.85
CA THR A 335 7.77 34.27 6.76
C THR A 335 8.57 33.02 7.04
N LEU A 336 8.56 32.09 6.10
CA LEU A 336 9.23 30.78 6.19
C LEU A 336 10.26 30.68 5.07
N GLN A 337 11.51 30.38 5.42
CA GLN A 337 12.62 30.21 4.47
C GLN A 337 13.44 28.97 4.89
N GLY A 338 13.34 27.89 4.14
CA GLY A 338 14.04 26.63 4.40
C GLY A 338 15.52 26.75 4.07
N GLY A 339 15.86 26.99 2.80
CA GLY A 339 17.24 27.14 2.36
C GLY A 339 17.73 25.87 1.68
N LEU A 340 19.02 25.52 1.84
CA LEU A 340 19.60 24.39 1.10
C LEU A 340 19.13 23.03 1.64
N GLY A 341 18.42 22.25 0.84
CA GLY A 341 17.98 20.90 1.16
C GLY A 341 16.52 20.71 0.77
N ASP A 342 15.95 19.54 1.03
CA ASP A 342 14.55 19.27 0.70
C ASP A 342 13.68 19.62 1.90
N ASP A 343 13.12 20.83 1.90
CA ASP A 343 12.43 21.42 3.04
C ASP A 343 10.91 21.22 3.01
N THR A 344 10.30 21.30 4.19
CA THR A 344 8.86 21.17 4.38
C THR A 344 8.27 22.41 5.07
N TYR A 345 7.40 23.10 4.35
CA TYR A 345 6.66 24.26 4.83
C TYR A 345 5.22 23.89 5.21
N ILE A 346 4.83 24.12 6.45
CA ILE A 346 3.46 23.93 6.93
C ILE A 346 2.75 25.29 6.96
N VAL A 347 1.88 25.52 5.97
CA VAL A 347 1.17 26.80 5.78
C VAL A 347 -0.30 26.66 6.17
N GLN A 348 -0.68 27.26 7.30
CA GLN A 348 -2.05 27.19 7.83
C GLN A 348 -2.79 28.52 7.72
N VAL A 349 -2.07 29.62 7.47
CA VAL A 349 -2.64 30.97 7.37
C VAL A 349 -2.38 31.51 5.97
N ALA A 350 -3.42 32.04 5.31
CA ALA A 350 -3.31 32.55 3.93
C ALA A 350 -2.35 33.75 3.78
N GLY A 351 -1.92 34.36 4.89
CA GLY A 351 -0.95 35.43 4.92
C GLY A 351 0.51 34.97 4.91
N ASP A 352 0.78 33.69 5.18
CA ASP A 352 2.14 33.17 5.27
C ASP A 352 2.86 33.31 3.93
N THR A 353 4.14 33.66 4.02
CA THR A 353 5.03 33.84 2.86
C THR A 353 6.15 32.81 2.93
N VAL A 354 6.16 31.90 1.97
CA VAL A 354 7.27 30.96 1.73
C VAL A 354 8.28 31.63 0.79
N LEU A 355 9.57 31.55 1.13
CA LEU A 355 10.68 32.10 0.35
C LEU A 355 11.65 30.97 0.00
N GLU A 356 11.89 30.80 -1.30
CA GLU A 356 12.79 29.78 -1.84
C GLU A 356 13.65 30.37 -2.95
N LEU A 357 14.96 30.09 -2.96
CA LEU A 357 15.84 30.48 -4.06
C LEU A 357 16.08 29.33 -5.03
N ALA A 358 16.56 29.67 -6.22
CA ALA A 358 16.77 28.68 -7.27
C ALA A 358 17.92 27.73 -6.91
N GLY A 359 17.65 26.42 -6.94
CA GLY A 359 18.65 25.37 -6.75
C GLY A 359 18.96 25.07 -5.29
N GLU A 360 18.02 25.38 -4.39
CA GLU A 360 18.14 25.13 -2.96
C GLU A 360 17.63 23.72 -2.58
N GLY A 361 16.65 23.15 -3.27
CA GLY A 361 16.31 21.73 -3.12
C GLY A 361 15.09 21.30 -3.93
N THR A 362 14.40 20.27 -3.46
CA THR A 362 13.03 19.90 -3.88
C THR A 362 12.08 20.03 -2.69
N ASP A 363 11.30 21.10 -2.69
CA ASP A 363 10.63 21.55 -1.49
C ASP A 363 9.13 21.27 -1.50
N SER A 364 8.56 21.16 -0.30
CA SER A 364 7.17 20.75 -0.10
C SER A 364 6.39 21.75 0.72
N VAL A 365 5.23 22.17 0.21
CA VAL A 365 4.23 22.91 0.97
C VAL A 365 3.08 21.99 1.35
N PHE A 366 2.84 21.85 2.65
CA PHE A 366 1.63 21.28 3.21
C PHE A 366 0.72 22.41 3.65
N THR A 367 -0.53 22.43 3.19
CA THR A 367 -1.45 23.52 3.53
C THR A 367 -2.86 23.09 3.90
N THR A 368 -3.49 23.86 4.79
CA THR A 368 -4.93 23.83 5.07
C THR A 368 -5.66 25.04 4.47
N VAL A 369 -4.95 25.92 3.78
CA VAL A 369 -5.52 27.08 3.09
C VAL A 369 -6.21 26.62 1.82
N SER A 370 -7.51 26.87 1.69
CA SER A 370 -8.33 26.35 0.58
C SER A 370 -8.00 26.92 -0.80
N VAL A 371 -7.15 27.95 -0.88
CA VAL A 371 -6.60 28.50 -2.12
C VAL A 371 -5.14 28.82 -1.89
N TYR A 372 -4.23 28.07 -2.51
CA TYR A 372 -2.80 28.27 -2.32
C TYR A 372 -2.05 28.23 -3.65
N ARG A 373 -1.13 29.19 -3.83
CA ARG A 373 -0.26 29.27 -5.00
C ARG A 373 1.18 29.04 -4.59
N LEU A 374 1.83 28.03 -5.19
CA LEU A 374 3.26 27.82 -5.04
C LEU A 374 4.04 29.06 -5.51
N ARG A 375 5.02 29.44 -4.70
CA ARG A 375 6.01 30.45 -5.08
C ARG A 375 7.00 29.83 -6.06
N ASP A 376 7.80 30.68 -6.72
CA ASP A 376 8.86 30.19 -7.60
C ASP A 376 9.83 29.30 -6.79
N ASN A 377 10.41 28.28 -7.44
CA ASN A 377 11.37 27.33 -6.84
C ASN A 377 10.80 26.30 -5.85
N ILE A 378 9.47 26.22 -5.69
CA ILE A 378 8.84 25.14 -4.90
C ILE A 378 8.20 24.11 -5.84
N GLU A 379 8.40 22.83 -5.58
CA GLU A 379 7.94 21.74 -6.45
C GLU A 379 6.63 21.12 -5.95
N ASN A 380 6.49 20.84 -4.65
CA ASN A 380 5.38 19.99 -4.17
C ASN A 380 4.33 20.79 -3.39
N LEU A 381 3.05 20.51 -3.64
CA LEU A 381 1.91 21.10 -2.94
C LEU A 381 0.93 20.01 -2.50
N THR A 382 0.74 19.87 -1.19
CA THR A 382 -0.25 18.94 -0.61
C THR A 382 -1.27 19.70 0.22
N PHE A 383 -2.55 19.54 -0.13
CA PHE A 383 -3.63 20.02 0.71
C PHE A 383 -4.10 18.92 1.68
N PHE A 384 -4.05 19.22 2.98
CA PHE A 384 -4.51 18.29 4.03
C PHE A 384 -5.67 18.86 4.86
N GLY A 385 -6.31 19.92 4.36
CA GLY A 385 -7.50 20.51 4.96
C GLY A 385 -8.78 19.75 4.64
N ALA A 386 -9.91 20.27 5.11
CA ALA A 386 -11.24 19.75 4.81
C ALA A 386 -11.94 20.59 3.74
N GLY A 387 -12.69 19.94 2.84
CA GLY A 387 -13.46 20.62 1.78
C GLY A 387 -12.70 20.71 0.45
N GLY A 388 -13.21 21.53 -0.47
CA GLY A 388 -12.57 21.72 -1.78
C GLY A 388 -11.37 22.67 -1.72
N PHE A 389 -10.40 22.40 -2.58
CA PHE A 389 -9.12 23.09 -2.66
C PHE A 389 -8.85 23.65 -4.06
N ASN A 390 -8.33 24.87 -4.14
CA ASN A 390 -7.75 25.41 -5.36
C ASN A 390 -6.22 25.43 -5.22
N GLY A 391 -5.57 24.41 -5.76
CA GLY A 391 -4.12 24.28 -5.79
C GLY A 391 -3.55 24.88 -7.07
N LEU A 392 -2.65 25.86 -6.93
CA LEU A 392 -2.05 26.55 -8.07
C LEU A 392 -0.53 26.33 -8.05
N GLY A 393 0.00 25.66 -9.08
CA GLY A 393 1.43 25.47 -9.33
C GLY A 393 2.15 26.74 -9.79
N ASN A 394 3.38 26.56 -10.25
CA ASN A 394 4.28 27.59 -10.76
C ASN A 394 4.76 27.26 -12.19
N ALA A 395 6.03 27.40 -12.51
CA ALA A 395 6.57 27.11 -13.85
C ALA A 395 7.55 25.92 -13.85
N LEU A 396 7.58 25.18 -12.75
CA LEU A 396 8.40 24.00 -12.52
C LEU A 396 7.51 22.76 -12.62
N ASN A 397 8.15 21.60 -12.60
CA ASN A 397 7.44 20.33 -12.51
C ASN A 397 6.86 20.17 -11.11
N ASN A 398 5.56 20.38 -10.94
CA ASN A 398 4.89 20.35 -9.65
C ASN A 398 4.17 19.02 -9.38
N ASP A 399 4.30 18.44 -8.18
CA ASP A 399 3.37 17.39 -7.70
C ASP A 399 2.33 18.04 -6.79
N ILE A 400 1.10 18.12 -7.28
CA ILE A 400 -0.03 18.79 -6.61
C ILE A 400 -1.06 17.75 -6.21
N SER A 401 -1.27 17.62 -4.89
CA SER A 401 -2.26 16.72 -4.29
C SER A 401 -3.39 17.50 -3.61
N GLY A 402 -4.63 17.17 -4.02
CA GLY A 402 -5.87 17.66 -3.44
C GLY A 402 -6.29 16.88 -2.19
N SER A 403 -7.60 16.75 -1.99
CA SER A 403 -8.24 16.02 -0.89
C SER A 403 -9.43 15.21 -1.41
N ALA A 404 -10.24 14.66 -0.50
CA ALA A 404 -11.53 14.06 -0.87
C ALA A 404 -12.60 15.09 -1.28
N GLY A 405 -12.29 16.39 -1.23
CA GLY A 405 -13.13 17.49 -1.66
C GLY A 405 -13.35 17.55 -3.17
N ALA A 406 -13.99 18.64 -3.62
CA ALA A 406 -14.08 18.96 -5.04
C ALA A 406 -13.01 20.01 -5.34
N ASP A 407 -11.90 19.57 -5.92
CA ASP A 407 -10.70 20.37 -6.04
C ASP A 407 -10.51 20.91 -7.47
N ALA A 408 -9.82 22.04 -7.58
CA ALA A 408 -9.36 22.60 -8.84
C ALA A 408 -7.84 22.75 -8.80
N LEU A 409 -7.13 21.89 -9.52
CA LEU A 409 -5.67 21.84 -9.54
C LEU A 409 -5.14 22.38 -10.87
N PHE A 410 -4.18 23.31 -10.80
CA PHE A 410 -3.58 23.99 -11.94
C PHE A 410 -2.07 23.81 -11.91
N GLY A 411 -1.48 23.11 -12.86
CA GLY A 411 -0.01 22.93 -12.98
C GLY A 411 0.70 24.16 -13.54
N TYR A 412 0.13 24.71 -14.61
CA TYR A 412 0.61 25.80 -15.47
C TYR A 412 1.69 25.43 -16.47
N ALA A 413 2.95 25.36 -16.06
CA ALA A 413 4.04 25.05 -16.97
C ALA A 413 5.05 24.17 -16.25
N GLY A 414 5.69 23.26 -16.97
CA GLY A 414 6.43 22.17 -16.35
C GLY A 414 5.71 20.85 -16.60
N ASN A 415 6.36 19.76 -16.26
CA ASN A 415 5.77 18.43 -16.33
C ASN A 415 5.16 18.10 -14.96
N ASP A 416 3.89 18.43 -14.79
CA ASP A 416 3.17 18.42 -13.53
C ASP A 416 2.50 17.06 -13.26
N VAL A 417 2.31 16.73 -11.99
CA VAL A 417 1.50 15.60 -11.55
C VAL A 417 0.33 16.14 -10.74
N LEU A 418 -0.89 15.93 -11.22
CA LEU A 418 -2.11 16.44 -10.61
C LEU A 418 -2.94 15.29 -10.03
N ARG A 419 -3.12 15.28 -8.70
CA ARG A 419 -3.82 14.22 -7.97
C ARG A 419 -5.06 14.78 -7.27
N GLY A 420 -6.23 14.58 -7.87
CA GLY A 420 -7.51 14.98 -7.27
C GLY A 420 -8.01 14.07 -6.13
N ASP A 421 -7.25 13.01 -5.80
CA ASP A 421 -7.60 12.00 -4.81
C ASP A 421 -9.00 11.36 -4.98
N ALA A 422 -9.40 10.51 -4.02
CA ALA A 422 -10.70 9.85 -4.03
C ALA A 422 -11.73 10.71 -3.29
N GLY A 423 -12.93 10.89 -3.85
CA GLY A 423 -13.92 11.79 -3.24
C GLY A 423 -14.91 12.39 -4.23
N ALA A 424 -15.10 13.71 -4.16
CA ALA A 424 -15.92 14.42 -5.14
C ALA A 424 -15.17 14.59 -6.47
N ALA A 425 -15.89 15.01 -7.51
CA ALA A 425 -15.31 15.24 -8.82
C ALA A 425 -14.43 16.50 -8.83
N ASN A 426 -13.26 16.38 -9.44
CA ASN A 426 -12.24 17.43 -9.50
C ASN A 426 -12.17 18.10 -10.87
N THR A 427 -11.49 19.24 -10.94
CA THR A 427 -11.03 19.89 -12.17
C THR A 427 -9.51 19.91 -12.18
N LEU A 428 -8.89 19.23 -13.15
CA LEU A 428 -7.45 19.14 -13.28
C LEU A 428 -7.03 19.82 -14.59
N ILE A 429 -6.07 20.75 -14.51
CA ILE A 429 -5.54 21.50 -15.64
C ILE A 429 -4.01 21.52 -15.52
N GLY A 430 -3.33 20.74 -16.36
CA GLY A 430 -1.88 20.61 -16.42
C GLY A 430 -1.26 21.88 -16.99
N GLY A 431 -1.43 22.12 -18.29
CA GLY A 431 -0.89 23.28 -18.97
C GLY A 431 0.32 22.90 -19.81
N LEU A 432 1.31 23.80 -19.93
CA LEU A 432 2.46 23.56 -20.80
C LEU A 432 3.44 22.53 -20.22
N GLY A 433 3.70 21.44 -20.91
CA GLY A 433 4.64 20.40 -20.50
C GLY A 433 3.96 19.04 -20.54
N ASP A 434 4.73 17.98 -20.29
CA ASP A 434 4.19 16.62 -20.33
C ASP A 434 3.62 16.27 -18.95
N ASP A 435 2.31 16.44 -18.79
CA ASP A 435 1.63 16.35 -17.50
C ASP A 435 1.01 14.98 -17.24
N ARG A 436 0.84 14.65 -15.95
CA ARG A 436 0.19 13.43 -15.48
C ARG A 436 -1.04 13.76 -14.65
N TYR A 437 -2.20 13.36 -15.16
CA TYR A 437 -3.50 13.52 -14.52
C TYR A 437 -3.92 12.22 -13.84
N VAL A 438 -3.89 12.19 -12.50
CA VAL A 438 -4.26 11.00 -11.72
C VAL A 438 -5.72 11.09 -11.30
N THR A 439 -6.57 10.31 -11.97
CA THR A 439 -8.02 10.25 -11.73
C THR A 439 -8.39 9.03 -10.90
N ARG A 440 -9.05 9.23 -9.77
CA ARG A 440 -9.50 8.14 -8.88
C ARG A 440 -11.02 8.09 -8.68
N VAL A 441 -11.75 9.00 -9.33
CA VAL A 441 -13.20 9.16 -9.20
C VAL A 441 -13.85 9.32 -10.58
N ALA A 442 -15.02 8.72 -10.74
CA ALA A 442 -15.87 9.01 -11.90
C ALA A 442 -16.41 10.45 -11.83
N GLY A 443 -16.09 11.28 -12.82
CA GLY A 443 -16.61 12.64 -12.94
C GLY A 443 -15.56 13.74 -12.98
N ASP A 444 -14.28 13.41 -12.78
CA ASP A 444 -13.19 14.38 -12.93
C ASP A 444 -13.21 15.04 -14.31
N THR A 445 -13.06 16.36 -14.32
CA THR A 445 -12.95 17.20 -15.52
C THR A 445 -11.47 17.45 -15.77
N LEU A 446 -10.93 16.83 -16.81
CA LEU A 446 -9.57 17.07 -17.26
C LEU A 446 -9.61 18.04 -18.44
N ILE A 447 -8.77 19.06 -18.41
CA ILE A 447 -8.71 20.12 -19.42
C ILE A 447 -7.29 20.19 -19.95
N GLU A 448 -7.17 19.94 -21.25
CA GLU A 448 -5.91 19.99 -22.00
C GLU A 448 -6.12 20.79 -23.29
N ALA A 449 -5.22 21.71 -23.61
CA ALA A 449 -5.30 22.49 -24.84
C ALA A 449 -4.33 21.97 -25.91
N ALA A 450 -4.62 22.30 -27.17
CA ALA A 450 -3.81 21.79 -28.27
C ALA A 450 -2.37 22.36 -28.23
N GLY A 451 -1.39 21.45 -28.19
CA GLY A 451 0.04 21.80 -28.27
C GLY A 451 0.64 22.25 -26.94
N GLU A 452 0.02 21.87 -25.83
CA GLU A 452 0.51 22.15 -24.48
C GLU A 452 1.49 21.08 -23.98
N GLY A 453 1.39 19.82 -24.41
CA GLY A 453 2.41 18.82 -24.14
C GLY A 453 2.10 17.45 -24.73
N HIS A 454 2.69 16.41 -24.14
CA HIS A 454 2.30 15.01 -24.32
C HIS A 454 1.82 14.44 -22.99
N ASP A 455 0.50 14.33 -22.84
CA ASP A 455 -0.13 14.25 -21.54
C ASP A 455 -0.70 12.87 -21.23
N THR A 456 -0.53 12.44 -19.98
CA THR A 456 -0.96 11.13 -19.50
C THR A 456 -2.15 11.24 -18.57
N VAL A 457 -3.20 10.50 -18.88
CA VAL A 457 -4.29 10.18 -17.95
C VAL A 457 -3.98 8.85 -17.27
N GLU A 458 -3.77 8.88 -15.95
CA GLU A 458 -3.77 7.70 -15.09
C GLU A 458 -5.18 7.51 -14.52
N THR A 459 -5.75 6.30 -14.64
CA THR A 459 -7.08 6.01 -14.12
C THR A 459 -7.20 4.68 -13.41
N THR A 460 -8.04 4.63 -12.38
CA THR A 460 -8.50 3.39 -11.72
C THR A 460 -9.87 2.94 -12.23
N ALA A 461 -10.50 3.68 -13.16
CA ALA A 461 -11.79 3.33 -13.72
C ALA A 461 -11.65 2.18 -14.73
N THR A 462 -12.49 1.15 -14.63
CA THR A 462 -12.48 -0.01 -15.54
C THR A 462 -12.97 0.32 -16.96
N THR A 463 -13.40 1.56 -17.20
CA THR A 463 -13.75 2.05 -18.53
C THR A 463 -13.37 3.52 -18.62
N TYR A 464 -12.62 3.88 -19.65
CA TYR A 464 -12.20 5.26 -19.88
C TYR A 464 -12.05 5.56 -21.37
N THR A 465 -12.47 6.78 -21.77
CA THR A 465 -12.24 7.31 -23.11
C THR A 465 -11.45 8.60 -22.98
N LEU A 466 -10.29 8.67 -23.64
CA LEU A 466 -9.47 9.87 -23.68
C LEU A 466 -10.26 11.03 -24.29
N ARG A 467 -10.09 12.21 -23.70
CA ARG A 467 -10.60 13.46 -24.27
C ARG A 467 -9.65 13.94 -25.36
N ASP A 468 -10.09 14.90 -26.16
CA ASP A 468 -9.22 15.56 -27.15
C ASP A 468 -7.95 16.10 -26.50
N ASN A 469 -6.84 16.11 -27.25
CA ASN A 469 -5.51 16.61 -26.85
C ASN A 469 -4.74 15.77 -25.81
N PHE A 470 -5.28 14.66 -25.31
CA PHE A 470 -4.52 13.72 -24.49
C PHE A 470 -3.91 12.62 -25.34
N GLU A 471 -2.67 12.23 -25.05
CA GLU A 471 -1.96 11.18 -25.78
C GLU A 471 -1.99 9.85 -25.04
N ASP A 472 -1.77 9.83 -23.72
CA ASP A 472 -1.56 8.58 -23.00
C ASP A 472 -2.72 8.24 -22.05
N LEU A 473 -3.14 6.98 -22.07
CA LEU A 473 -4.11 6.38 -21.15
C LEU A 473 -3.46 5.20 -20.44
N VAL A 474 -3.26 5.33 -19.14
CA VAL A 474 -2.68 4.27 -18.30
C VAL A 474 -3.70 3.83 -17.27
N PHE A 475 -4.11 2.56 -17.35
CA PHE A 475 -4.92 1.94 -16.32
C PHE A 475 -4.04 1.44 -15.17
N VAL A 476 -4.33 1.91 -13.95
CA VAL A 476 -3.68 1.47 -12.72
C VAL A 476 -4.76 0.93 -11.79
N PRO A 477 -4.95 -0.39 -11.71
CA PRO A 477 -5.98 -0.96 -10.85
C PRO A 477 -5.71 -0.61 -9.38
N SER A 478 -6.76 -0.27 -8.63
CA SER A 478 -6.62 0.00 -7.19
C SER A 478 -6.32 -1.29 -6.43
N GLY A 479 -5.17 -1.35 -5.75
CA GLY A 479 -4.75 -2.50 -4.95
C GLY A 479 -4.35 -3.72 -5.81
N PHE A 480 -4.68 -4.93 -5.37
CA PHE A 480 -4.38 -6.19 -6.08
C PHE A 480 -5.46 -6.60 -7.09
N SER A 481 -6.24 -5.65 -7.61
CA SER A 481 -7.36 -5.94 -8.50
C SER A 481 -6.89 -6.41 -9.89
N THR A 482 -7.44 -7.54 -10.35
CA THR A 482 -7.28 -8.09 -11.72
C THR A 482 -8.49 -7.69 -12.59
N ALA A 483 -8.94 -6.44 -12.48
CA ALA A 483 -10.12 -6.00 -13.22
C ALA A 483 -9.77 -5.77 -14.69
N ALA A 484 -10.63 -6.29 -15.57
CA ALA A 484 -10.59 -5.98 -17.00
C ALA A 484 -10.87 -4.48 -17.23
N PHE A 485 -10.15 -3.91 -18.18
CA PHE A 485 -10.20 -2.52 -18.58
C PHE A 485 -10.74 -2.36 -20.00
N ALA A 486 -11.64 -1.40 -20.18
CA ALA A 486 -12.08 -0.94 -21.49
C ALA A 486 -11.53 0.47 -21.75
N GLY A 487 -10.40 0.53 -22.46
CA GLY A 487 -9.71 1.77 -22.81
C GLY A 487 -10.01 2.22 -24.23
N THR A 488 -10.30 3.50 -24.42
CA THR A 488 -10.50 4.09 -25.76
C THR A 488 -9.68 5.37 -25.91
N GLY A 489 -8.93 5.47 -26.99
CA GLY A 489 -8.15 6.64 -27.40
C GLY A 489 -9.02 7.74 -28.01
N ASN A 490 -8.39 8.60 -28.81
CA ASN A 490 -8.99 9.72 -29.51
C ASN A 490 -8.51 9.77 -30.98
N ALA A 491 -8.25 10.96 -31.54
CA ALA A 491 -7.81 11.11 -32.94
C ALA A 491 -6.29 11.35 -33.08
N LEU A 492 -5.56 11.33 -31.97
CA LEU A 492 -4.11 11.46 -31.89
C LEU A 492 -3.48 10.08 -31.80
N GLY A 493 -2.16 9.98 -31.98
CA GLY A 493 -1.46 8.73 -31.68
C GLY A 493 -1.36 8.54 -30.17
N ASN A 494 -2.06 7.54 -29.65
CA ASN A 494 -2.21 7.29 -28.23
C ASN A 494 -1.37 6.11 -27.73
N LEU A 495 -0.80 6.21 -26.52
CA LEU A 495 -0.41 5.02 -25.76
C LEU A 495 -1.58 4.59 -24.88
N ILE A 496 -2.11 3.39 -25.08
CA ILE A 496 -3.14 2.81 -24.23
C ILE A 496 -2.57 1.58 -23.53
N GLN A 497 -2.51 1.63 -22.21
CA GLN A 497 -1.98 0.57 -21.37
C GLN A 497 -3.09 -0.05 -20.51
N GLY A 498 -3.29 -1.36 -20.69
CA GLY A 498 -4.19 -2.22 -19.92
C GLY A 498 -3.62 -2.70 -18.59
N ALA A 499 -4.17 -3.81 -18.07
CA ALA A 499 -3.78 -4.51 -16.86
C ALA A 499 -3.59 -6.02 -17.12
N SER A 500 -3.40 -6.81 -16.06
CA SER A 500 -3.18 -8.26 -16.19
C SER A 500 -4.46 -9.10 -16.39
N ALA A 501 -5.55 -8.47 -16.84
CA ALA A 501 -6.84 -9.10 -17.06
C ALA A 501 -7.26 -8.94 -18.52
N GLY A 502 -8.24 -9.72 -18.98
CA GLY A 502 -8.73 -9.65 -20.37
C GLY A 502 -9.36 -8.31 -20.72
N ASP A 503 -8.62 -7.47 -21.43
CA ASP A 503 -8.92 -6.07 -21.71
C ASP A 503 -9.54 -5.85 -23.09
N ILE A 504 -10.19 -4.70 -23.27
CA ILE A 504 -10.69 -4.24 -24.57
C ILE A 504 -10.11 -2.85 -24.84
N LEU A 505 -9.14 -2.78 -25.74
CA LEU A 505 -8.41 -1.55 -26.05
C LEU A 505 -8.74 -1.08 -27.47
N SER A 506 -9.03 0.21 -27.63
CA SER A 506 -9.35 0.81 -28.93
C SER A 506 -8.58 2.11 -29.14
N GLY A 507 -7.72 2.18 -30.14
CA GLY A 507 -6.95 3.38 -30.50
C GLY A 507 -7.80 4.47 -31.17
N LEU A 508 -8.63 4.04 -32.13
CA LEU A 508 -9.49 4.84 -33.00
C LEU A 508 -8.77 5.42 -34.22
N ALA A 509 -8.16 6.59 -34.13
CA ALA A 509 -7.45 7.20 -35.24
C ALA A 509 -6.16 7.83 -34.73
N GLY A 510 -5.10 7.78 -35.53
CA GLY A 510 -3.77 8.13 -35.06
C GLY A 510 -2.84 6.93 -35.21
N ASN A 511 -1.56 7.09 -34.92
CA ASN A 511 -0.67 5.93 -34.85
C ASN A 511 -0.56 5.54 -33.38
N ASP A 512 -1.34 4.55 -32.98
CA ASP A 512 -1.55 4.17 -31.60
C ASP A 512 -0.59 3.06 -31.15
N THR A 513 -0.38 2.94 -29.85
CA THR A 513 0.29 1.81 -29.20
C THR A 513 -0.62 1.26 -28.13
N LEU A 514 -1.15 0.06 -28.35
CA LEU A 514 -2.05 -0.64 -27.42
C LEU A 514 -1.27 -1.77 -26.76
N ARG A 515 -1.27 -1.81 -25.42
CA ARG A 515 -0.60 -2.84 -24.62
C ARG A 515 -1.59 -3.54 -23.70
N GLY A 516 -1.90 -4.80 -24.00
CA GLY A 516 -2.77 -5.68 -23.20
C GLY A 516 -2.12 -6.14 -21.91
N PHE A 517 -0.87 -6.62 -21.98
CA PHE A 517 -0.12 -7.30 -20.91
C PHE A 517 -0.49 -8.76 -20.71
N ASP A 518 -0.98 -9.15 -19.53
CA ASP A 518 -1.41 -10.54 -19.30
C ASP A 518 -2.92 -10.57 -19.53
N GLY A 519 -3.48 -11.63 -20.10
CA GLY A 519 -4.93 -11.71 -20.20
C GLY A 519 -5.45 -12.46 -21.41
N THR A 520 -6.58 -12.00 -21.91
CA THR A 520 -7.18 -12.47 -23.15
C THR A 520 -7.82 -11.23 -23.72
N ASP A 521 -7.01 -10.52 -24.48
CA ASP A 521 -7.26 -9.13 -24.81
C ASP A 521 -7.87 -8.99 -26.19
N ILE A 522 -8.66 -7.93 -26.37
CA ILE A 522 -9.20 -7.52 -27.67
C ILE A 522 -8.63 -6.16 -28.01
N LEU A 523 -7.80 -6.11 -29.05
CA LEU A 523 -7.11 -4.91 -29.49
C LEU A 523 -7.71 -4.42 -30.81
N ARG A 524 -8.06 -3.14 -30.88
CA ARG A 524 -8.53 -2.45 -32.08
C ARG A 524 -7.65 -1.22 -32.32
N GLY A 525 -6.76 -1.27 -33.30
CA GLY A 525 -5.95 -0.11 -33.69
C GLY A 525 -6.83 1.01 -34.24
N GLY A 526 -7.38 0.78 -35.43
CA GLY A 526 -8.27 1.71 -36.13
C GLY A 526 -7.57 2.32 -37.33
N GLN A 527 -7.70 3.63 -37.54
CA GLN A 527 -7.02 4.33 -38.62
C GLN A 527 -5.61 4.72 -38.22
N GLY A 528 -4.60 4.24 -38.93
CA GLY A 528 -3.22 4.69 -38.78
C GLY A 528 -2.26 3.53 -38.85
N ASN A 529 -1.01 3.72 -38.47
CA ASN A 529 -0.07 2.61 -38.35
C ASN A 529 0.11 2.31 -36.87
N ASP A 530 -0.56 1.28 -36.38
CA ASP A 530 -0.64 1.01 -34.95
C ASP A 530 0.36 -0.06 -34.51
N VAL A 531 0.69 -0.05 -33.23
CA VAL A 531 1.42 -1.12 -32.56
C VAL A 531 0.45 -1.80 -31.59
N LEU A 532 0.07 -3.04 -31.89
CA LEU A 532 -0.85 -3.83 -31.10
C LEU A 532 -0.07 -4.94 -30.40
N ASP A 533 0.12 -4.80 -29.09
CA ASP A 533 0.85 -5.72 -28.23
C ASP A 533 -0.12 -6.39 -27.25
N GLY A 534 -0.52 -7.63 -27.56
CA GLY A 534 -1.38 -8.43 -26.68
C GLY A 534 -0.65 -8.80 -25.39
N GLY A 535 0.59 -9.26 -25.52
CA GLY A 535 1.44 -9.66 -24.41
C GLY A 535 1.38 -11.17 -24.17
N ALA A 536 1.03 -11.58 -22.95
CA ALA A 536 0.90 -12.98 -22.56
C ALA A 536 -0.58 -13.33 -22.41
N GLY A 537 -1.00 -14.44 -23.01
CA GLY A 537 -2.41 -14.79 -22.98
C GLY A 537 -2.88 -15.40 -24.28
N ILE A 538 -4.16 -15.17 -24.57
CA ILE A 538 -4.75 -15.51 -25.86
C ILE A 538 -5.40 -14.24 -26.39
N ASP A 539 -4.69 -13.53 -27.25
CA ASP A 539 -5.05 -12.17 -27.62
C ASP A 539 -5.60 -12.10 -29.03
N THR A 540 -6.55 -11.20 -29.24
CA THR A 540 -7.30 -11.06 -30.49
C THR A 540 -7.18 -9.65 -31.02
N VAL A 541 -6.75 -9.53 -32.28
CA VAL A 541 -6.92 -8.27 -33.02
C VAL A 541 -8.24 -8.30 -33.76
N ASP A 542 -9.04 -7.25 -33.58
CA ASP A 542 -10.41 -7.15 -34.08
C ASP A 542 -10.56 -6.03 -35.12
N TYR A 543 -10.61 -6.42 -36.40
CA TYR A 543 -10.84 -5.55 -37.55
C TYR A 543 -12.29 -5.51 -38.01
N ALA A 544 -13.25 -5.98 -37.21
CA ALA A 544 -14.66 -6.08 -37.64
C ALA A 544 -15.29 -4.73 -38.05
N ALA A 545 -14.73 -3.61 -37.58
CA ALA A 545 -15.18 -2.26 -37.90
C ALA A 545 -14.46 -1.61 -39.10
N ALA A 546 -13.44 -2.26 -39.67
CA ALA A 546 -12.63 -1.70 -40.75
C ALA A 546 -13.47 -1.39 -42.00
N ALA A 547 -13.12 -0.30 -42.69
CA ALA A 547 -13.89 0.22 -43.82
C ALA A 547 -13.61 -0.49 -45.17
N ALA A 548 -12.65 -1.41 -45.20
CA ALA A 548 -12.27 -2.23 -46.35
C ALA A 548 -11.70 -3.58 -45.89
N GLY A 549 -11.41 -4.46 -46.85
CA GLY A 549 -10.84 -5.78 -46.57
C GLY A 549 -9.39 -5.69 -46.06
N VAL A 550 -9.05 -6.56 -45.12
CA VAL A 550 -7.77 -6.57 -44.41
C VAL A 550 -6.81 -7.63 -44.96
N ASN A 551 -5.51 -7.41 -44.78
CA ASN A 551 -4.45 -8.37 -45.10
C ASN A 551 -3.49 -8.51 -43.92
N VAL A 552 -3.67 -9.58 -43.16
CA VAL A 552 -3.01 -9.78 -41.86
C VAL A 552 -2.27 -11.11 -41.86
N ASN A 553 -1.04 -11.10 -41.32
CA ASN A 553 -0.20 -12.28 -41.20
C ASN A 553 0.51 -12.32 -39.83
N LEU A 554 0.04 -13.18 -38.94
CA LEU A 554 0.61 -13.36 -37.60
C LEU A 554 2.03 -13.93 -37.64
N SER A 555 2.36 -14.83 -38.57
CA SER A 555 3.75 -15.31 -38.73
C SER A 555 4.75 -14.20 -39.13
N GLY A 556 4.23 -13.12 -39.73
CA GLY A 556 4.98 -11.93 -40.11
C GLY A 556 4.87 -10.78 -39.10
N ASN A 557 4.09 -10.95 -38.02
CA ASN A 557 3.80 -9.92 -37.02
C ASN A 557 3.29 -8.60 -37.64
N VAL A 558 2.46 -8.68 -38.69
CA VAL A 558 2.06 -7.49 -39.45
C VAL A 558 0.66 -7.61 -40.04
N ALA A 559 -0.10 -6.51 -39.96
CA ALA A 559 -1.21 -6.22 -40.86
C ALA A 559 -0.69 -5.29 -41.95
N ALA A 560 -0.44 -5.81 -43.15
CA ALA A 560 0.08 -4.99 -44.26
C ALA A 560 -0.98 -4.03 -44.84
N ASN A 561 -2.25 -4.31 -44.54
CA ASN A 561 -3.40 -3.44 -44.78
C ASN A 561 -4.43 -3.75 -43.69
N ASP A 562 -4.68 -2.79 -42.81
CA ASP A 562 -5.66 -2.83 -41.71
C ASP A 562 -7.11 -2.63 -42.16
N GLY A 563 -7.34 -2.28 -43.43
CA GLY A 563 -8.66 -1.95 -43.97
C GLY A 563 -9.14 -0.53 -43.70
N ASP A 564 -8.40 0.27 -42.93
CA ASP A 564 -8.67 1.66 -42.56
C ASP A 564 -7.63 2.65 -43.13
N GLY A 565 -6.64 2.15 -43.86
CA GLY A 565 -5.72 2.94 -44.68
C GLY A 565 -4.28 2.96 -44.18
N GLY A 566 -3.94 2.10 -43.22
CA GLY A 566 -2.61 1.97 -42.64
C GLY A 566 -2.12 0.52 -42.56
N SER A 567 -1.12 0.32 -41.71
CA SER A 567 -0.44 -0.95 -41.49
C SER A 567 -0.02 -1.08 -40.03
N ASP A 568 -0.43 -2.19 -39.41
CA ASP A 568 -0.18 -2.44 -37.99
C ASP A 568 0.97 -3.41 -37.76
N SER A 569 1.69 -3.19 -36.67
CA SER A 569 2.64 -4.13 -36.08
C SER A 569 1.94 -4.94 -35.00
N LEU A 570 2.02 -6.26 -35.09
CA LEU A 570 1.32 -7.18 -34.19
C LEU A 570 2.31 -7.94 -33.32
N LEU A 571 2.14 -7.92 -31.99
CA LEU A 571 3.02 -8.57 -31.02
C LEU A 571 2.17 -9.39 -30.05
N GLY A 572 2.56 -10.66 -29.83
CA GLY A 572 1.85 -11.56 -28.91
C GLY A 572 0.36 -11.70 -29.25
N ILE A 573 0.02 -11.96 -30.52
CA ILE A 573 -1.36 -12.10 -30.99
C ILE A 573 -1.58 -13.52 -31.50
N GLU A 574 -2.62 -14.19 -31.01
CA GLU A 574 -2.99 -15.54 -31.41
C GLU A 574 -4.23 -15.57 -32.32
N ASN A 575 -5.10 -14.55 -32.26
CA ASN A 575 -6.39 -14.60 -32.95
C ASN A 575 -6.64 -13.36 -33.81
N LEU A 576 -7.43 -13.56 -34.88
CA LEU A 576 -7.83 -12.51 -35.80
C LEU A 576 -9.33 -12.54 -36.06
N THR A 577 -9.95 -11.36 -36.01
CA THR A 577 -11.28 -11.13 -36.57
C THR A 577 -11.17 -10.16 -37.75
N GLY A 578 -11.62 -10.62 -38.91
CA GLY A 578 -11.70 -9.85 -40.15
C GLY A 578 -12.86 -8.86 -40.18
N SER A 579 -12.93 -8.12 -41.28
CA SER A 579 -13.88 -7.07 -41.57
C SER A 579 -15.21 -7.62 -42.14
N ALA A 580 -16.03 -6.73 -42.71
CA ALA A 580 -17.21 -7.10 -43.49
C ALA A 580 -16.92 -7.24 -45.01
N PHE A 581 -15.65 -7.22 -45.39
CA PHE A 581 -15.17 -7.25 -46.77
C PHE A 581 -14.25 -8.45 -46.99
N ASN A 582 -13.79 -8.62 -48.23
CA ASN A 582 -12.93 -9.75 -48.58
C ASN A 582 -11.57 -9.62 -47.88
N ASP A 583 -11.34 -10.48 -46.91
CA ASP A 583 -10.13 -10.45 -46.09
C ASP A 583 -9.13 -11.53 -46.50
N THR A 584 -7.87 -11.31 -46.15
CA THR A 584 -6.82 -12.34 -46.16
C THR A 584 -6.20 -12.41 -44.78
N LEU A 585 -6.47 -13.49 -44.05
CA LEU A 585 -6.03 -13.69 -42.68
C LEU A 585 -5.11 -14.91 -42.64
N ALA A 586 -3.87 -14.72 -42.19
CA ALA A 586 -2.92 -15.80 -41.98
C ALA A 586 -2.51 -15.89 -40.50
N GLY A 587 -2.58 -17.10 -39.96
CA GLY A 587 -2.14 -17.48 -38.63
C GLY A 587 -0.61 -17.58 -38.52
N SER A 588 -0.17 -18.48 -37.67
CA SER A 588 1.22 -18.60 -37.22
C SER A 588 1.62 -20.08 -37.09
N ALA A 589 2.53 -20.42 -36.18
CA ALA A 589 2.91 -21.81 -35.91
C ALA A 589 2.27 -22.36 -34.61
N VAL A 590 1.42 -21.57 -33.95
CA VAL A 590 0.67 -21.93 -32.74
C VAL A 590 -0.82 -21.98 -33.08
N ALA A 591 -1.64 -22.59 -32.22
CA ALA A 591 -3.08 -22.64 -32.42
C ALA A 591 -3.70 -21.23 -32.49
N ASN A 592 -4.38 -20.93 -33.60
CA ASN A 592 -5.00 -19.65 -33.88
C ASN A 592 -6.51 -19.81 -34.13
N VAL A 593 -7.29 -18.78 -33.78
CA VAL A 593 -8.69 -18.64 -34.20
C VAL A 593 -8.78 -17.52 -35.22
N LEU A 594 -9.14 -17.89 -36.45
CA LEU A 594 -9.29 -16.96 -37.58
C LEU A 594 -10.77 -16.85 -37.95
N ARG A 595 -11.32 -15.63 -37.88
CA ARG A 595 -12.71 -15.34 -38.23
C ARG A 595 -12.76 -14.40 -39.42
N GLY A 596 -13.27 -14.84 -40.57
CA GLY A 596 -13.35 -14.04 -41.80
C GLY A 596 -14.39 -12.92 -41.73
N GLY A 597 -15.53 -13.16 -41.08
CA GLY A 597 -16.59 -12.15 -40.97
C GLY A 597 -17.61 -12.23 -42.10
N LEU A 598 -17.81 -11.13 -42.82
CA LEU A 598 -18.60 -11.14 -44.07
C LEU A 598 -17.65 -10.94 -45.23
N GLY A 599 -17.92 -11.55 -46.37
CA GLY A 599 -17.09 -11.33 -47.55
C GLY A 599 -16.76 -12.64 -48.23
N ALA A 600 -15.82 -12.58 -49.17
CA ALA A 600 -15.15 -13.74 -49.73
C ALA A 600 -13.73 -13.76 -49.19
N ASP A 601 -13.54 -14.49 -48.09
CA ASP A 601 -12.34 -14.41 -47.27
C ASP A 601 -11.37 -15.54 -47.59
N THR A 602 -10.08 -15.30 -47.39
CA THR A 602 -9.03 -16.32 -47.45
C THR A 602 -8.40 -16.46 -46.07
N LEU A 603 -8.61 -17.60 -45.42
CA LEU A 603 -8.07 -17.92 -44.11
C LEU A 603 -6.99 -18.99 -44.27
N ILE A 604 -5.82 -18.75 -43.69
CA ILE A 604 -4.64 -19.62 -43.78
C ILE A 604 -4.11 -19.88 -42.36
N GLY A 605 -4.30 -21.08 -41.79
CA GLY A 605 -3.85 -21.41 -40.43
C GLY A 605 -2.32 -21.48 -40.30
N LEU A 606 -1.67 -22.09 -41.29
CA LEU A 606 -0.23 -22.40 -41.38
C LEU A 606 0.18 -23.60 -40.52
N GLY A 607 0.38 -23.43 -39.22
CA GLY A 607 0.79 -24.50 -38.33
C GLY A 607 0.19 -24.32 -36.94
N GLY A 608 -0.13 -25.42 -36.26
CA GLY A 608 -0.90 -25.36 -35.01
C GLY A 608 -2.23 -26.07 -35.20
N ASN A 609 -3.04 -26.16 -34.14
CA ASN A 609 -4.38 -26.71 -34.27
C ASN A 609 -5.35 -25.53 -34.36
N ASP A 610 -5.67 -25.12 -35.57
CA ASP A 610 -6.34 -23.86 -35.86
C ASP A 610 -7.85 -24.01 -35.97
N VAL A 611 -8.59 -22.93 -35.67
CA VAL A 611 -10.03 -22.83 -35.96
C VAL A 611 -10.23 -21.80 -37.06
N LEU A 612 -10.68 -22.26 -38.22
CA LEU A 612 -10.94 -21.42 -39.38
C LEU A 612 -12.45 -21.25 -39.57
N GLU A 613 -12.94 -20.05 -39.29
CA GLU A 613 -14.34 -19.68 -39.44
C GLU A 613 -14.46 -18.63 -40.56
N GLY A 614 -14.76 -19.08 -41.78
CA GLY A 614 -14.95 -18.17 -42.94
C GLY A 614 -16.12 -17.20 -42.79
N GLY A 615 -16.96 -17.36 -41.76
CA GLY A 615 -18.10 -16.49 -41.53
C GLY A 615 -19.22 -16.74 -42.54
N THR A 616 -20.01 -15.70 -42.84
CA THR A 616 -21.21 -15.79 -43.70
C THR A 616 -21.09 -14.86 -44.90
N GLY A 617 -21.95 -15.03 -45.91
CA GLY A 617 -21.94 -14.15 -47.08
C GLY A 617 -21.44 -14.86 -48.33
N ALA A 618 -20.33 -14.40 -48.90
CA ALA A 618 -19.77 -15.02 -50.08
C ALA A 618 -18.96 -16.27 -49.71
N ALA A 619 -18.54 -17.03 -50.73
CA ALA A 619 -17.79 -18.24 -50.53
C ALA A 619 -16.33 -17.92 -50.16
N ASN A 620 -15.82 -18.64 -49.17
CA ASN A 620 -14.49 -18.45 -48.59
C ASN A 620 -13.49 -19.48 -49.09
N THR A 621 -12.20 -19.23 -48.87
CA THR A 621 -11.12 -20.20 -49.03
C THR A 621 -10.49 -20.44 -47.66
N LEU A 622 -10.57 -21.68 -47.16
CA LEU A 622 -10.04 -22.07 -45.86
C LEU A 622 -8.88 -23.05 -46.09
N ILE A 623 -7.71 -22.76 -45.53
CA ILE A 623 -6.48 -23.52 -45.67
C ILE A 623 -5.89 -23.71 -44.27
N GLY A 624 -6.05 -24.87 -43.67
CA GLY A 624 -5.63 -25.18 -42.29
C GLY A 624 -4.11 -25.19 -42.19
N GLY A 625 -3.47 -26.20 -42.75
CA GLY A 625 -2.02 -26.32 -42.72
C GLY A 625 -1.60 -27.49 -41.84
N LEU A 626 -0.46 -27.38 -41.16
CA LEU A 626 0.05 -28.44 -40.28
C LEU A 626 -0.65 -28.42 -38.92
N GLY A 627 -1.05 -29.57 -38.40
CA GLY A 627 -1.74 -29.71 -37.12
C GLY A 627 -3.16 -30.22 -37.34
N ASP A 628 -3.88 -30.46 -36.25
CA ASP A 628 -5.25 -30.97 -36.33
C ASP A 628 -6.22 -29.79 -36.32
N ASP A 629 -6.68 -29.37 -37.50
CA ASP A 629 -7.43 -28.14 -37.72
C ASP A 629 -8.95 -28.36 -37.74
N LEU A 630 -9.70 -27.31 -37.37
CA LEU A 630 -11.15 -27.24 -37.44
C LEU A 630 -11.62 -26.21 -38.48
N TYR A 631 -12.24 -26.71 -39.54
CA TYR A 631 -12.83 -25.91 -40.60
C TYR A 631 -14.34 -25.74 -40.37
N ARG A 632 -14.77 -24.51 -40.05
CA ARG A 632 -16.20 -24.19 -39.86
C ARG A 632 -16.83 -23.67 -41.15
N VAL A 633 -17.65 -24.51 -41.76
CA VAL A 633 -18.27 -24.27 -43.07
C VAL A 633 -19.74 -23.93 -42.91
N SER A 634 -20.07 -22.66 -43.13
CA SER A 634 -21.44 -22.16 -43.07
C SER A 634 -22.03 -21.87 -44.47
N VAL A 635 -21.19 -21.80 -45.51
CA VAL A 635 -21.59 -21.47 -46.87
C VAL A 635 -21.23 -22.62 -47.82
N ALA A 636 -22.20 -23.10 -48.61
CA ALA A 636 -22.02 -24.25 -49.51
C ALA A 636 -20.95 -24.07 -50.60
N GLY A 637 -20.48 -22.85 -50.82
CA GLY A 637 -19.46 -22.50 -51.80
C GLY A 637 -18.03 -22.49 -51.25
N ASP A 638 -17.84 -22.66 -49.94
CA ASP A 638 -16.52 -22.58 -49.32
C ASP A 638 -15.56 -23.62 -49.93
N THR A 639 -14.34 -23.18 -50.21
CA THR A 639 -13.25 -24.00 -50.73
C THR A 639 -12.33 -24.36 -49.59
N LEU A 640 -12.31 -25.64 -49.22
CA LEU A 640 -11.42 -26.19 -48.20
C LEU A 640 -10.18 -26.78 -48.89
N VAL A 641 -9.01 -26.50 -48.36
CA VAL A 641 -7.72 -26.95 -48.92
C VAL A 641 -6.90 -27.60 -47.82
N GLU A 642 -6.62 -28.89 -48.01
CA GLU A 642 -5.76 -29.69 -47.12
C GLU A 642 -4.76 -30.49 -47.96
N SER A 643 -3.51 -30.59 -47.50
CA SER A 643 -2.48 -31.37 -48.19
C SER A 643 -2.21 -32.69 -47.46
N ALA A 644 -1.56 -33.62 -48.14
CA ALA A 644 -1.26 -34.91 -47.56
C ALA A 644 -0.30 -34.80 -46.36
N GLY A 645 -0.69 -35.39 -45.23
CA GLY A 645 0.15 -35.58 -44.05
C GLY A 645 0.34 -34.32 -43.21
N GLN A 646 -0.63 -33.41 -43.22
CA GLN A 646 -0.57 -32.21 -42.40
C GLN A 646 -1.25 -32.34 -41.03
N GLY A 647 -2.20 -33.25 -40.86
CA GLY A 647 -2.81 -33.54 -39.56
C GLY A 647 -3.97 -34.50 -39.69
N ARG A 648 -4.82 -34.55 -38.66
CA ARG A 648 -6.16 -35.12 -38.73
C ARG A 648 -7.17 -34.00 -38.60
N ASP A 649 -7.82 -33.66 -39.70
CA ASP A 649 -8.58 -32.43 -39.82
C ASP A 649 -10.10 -32.67 -39.78
N THR A 650 -10.79 -31.74 -39.11
CA THR A 650 -12.24 -31.78 -38.95
C THR A 650 -12.92 -30.68 -39.75
N VAL A 651 -13.89 -31.07 -40.58
CA VAL A 651 -14.85 -30.15 -41.16
C VAL A 651 -16.13 -30.15 -40.34
N GLU A 652 -16.42 -29.05 -39.66
CA GLU A 652 -17.69 -28.79 -38.99
C GLU A 652 -18.58 -27.97 -39.92
N THR A 653 -19.76 -28.49 -40.30
CA THR A 653 -20.62 -27.80 -41.27
C THR A 653 -22.07 -27.67 -40.82
N THR A 654 -22.68 -26.54 -41.20
CA THR A 654 -24.14 -26.32 -41.12
C THR A 654 -24.82 -26.42 -42.48
N VAL A 655 -24.06 -26.66 -43.55
CA VAL A 655 -24.59 -26.84 -44.92
C VAL A 655 -25.22 -28.22 -45.05
N SER A 656 -26.43 -28.29 -45.62
CA SER A 656 -27.21 -29.54 -45.70
C SER A 656 -26.59 -30.63 -46.59
N ALA A 657 -25.52 -30.33 -47.33
CA ALA A 657 -24.79 -31.29 -48.14
C ALA A 657 -23.31 -30.89 -48.25
N LEU A 658 -22.41 -31.83 -47.99
CA LEU A 658 -20.97 -31.63 -48.12
C LEU A 658 -20.30 -32.94 -48.56
N THR A 659 -19.31 -32.81 -49.45
CA THR A 659 -18.39 -33.90 -49.81
C THR A 659 -16.98 -33.51 -49.37
N LEU A 660 -16.34 -34.36 -48.56
CA LEU A 660 -14.95 -34.17 -48.16
C LEU A 660 -14.04 -34.23 -49.39
N ARG A 661 -13.06 -33.32 -49.42
CA ARG A 661 -11.96 -33.38 -50.39
C ARG A 661 -10.91 -34.38 -49.89
N ALA A 662 -9.93 -34.72 -50.73
CA ALA A 662 -8.82 -35.57 -50.31
C ALA A 662 -8.08 -34.98 -49.10
N ASN A 663 -7.46 -35.84 -48.28
CA ASN A 663 -6.72 -35.53 -47.06
C ASN A 663 -7.56 -34.95 -45.89
N PHE A 664 -8.89 -34.99 -45.97
CA PHE A 664 -9.74 -34.70 -44.81
C PHE A 664 -10.24 -36.00 -44.20
N GLU A 665 -10.20 -36.12 -42.88
CA GLU A 665 -10.59 -37.32 -42.16
C GLU A 665 -11.98 -37.19 -41.55
N ASP A 666 -12.30 -36.07 -40.91
CA ASP A 666 -13.48 -35.94 -40.07
C ASP A 666 -14.50 -34.94 -40.64
N LEU A 667 -15.79 -35.32 -40.64
CA LEU A 667 -16.91 -34.49 -41.05
C LEU A 667 -18.02 -34.54 -40.00
N THR A 668 -18.30 -33.39 -39.40
CA THR A 668 -19.37 -33.25 -38.40
C THR A 668 -20.43 -32.27 -38.88
N PHE A 669 -21.68 -32.70 -38.94
CA PHE A 669 -22.82 -31.81 -39.20
C PHE A 669 -23.41 -31.26 -37.91
N THR A 670 -23.45 -29.93 -37.78
CA THR A 670 -24.03 -29.22 -36.62
C THR A 670 -25.26 -28.39 -37.00
N GLY A 671 -25.66 -28.42 -38.27
CA GLY A 671 -26.83 -27.72 -38.78
C GLY A 671 -28.16 -28.31 -38.31
N THR A 672 -29.24 -27.71 -38.79
CA THR A 672 -30.61 -28.20 -38.55
C THR A 672 -31.17 -28.81 -39.84
N GLY A 673 -32.01 -29.84 -39.70
CA GLY A 673 -32.59 -30.55 -40.83
C GLY A 673 -31.73 -31.70 -41.34
N SER A 674 -32.18 -32.34 -42.42
CA SER A 674 -31.50 -33.49 -43.03
C SER A 674 -30.18 -33.09 -43.69
N PHE A 675 -29.17 -33.92 -43.46
CA PHE A 675 -27.82 -33.77 -43.98
C PHE A 675 -27.48 -34.86 -45.01
N SER A 676 -26.70 -34.49 -46.02
CA SER A 676 -26.09 -35.40 -46.99
C SER A 676 -24.57 -35.28 -46.92
N GLY A 677 -23.93 -36.10 -46.09
CA GLY A 677 -22.48 -36.14 -45.93
C GLY A 677 -21.84 -37.20 -46.81
N THR A 678 -20.75 -36.86 -47.50
CA THR A 678 -19.96 -37.80 -48.31
C THR A 678 -18.49 -37.69 -47.94
N GLY A 679 -17.84 -38.81 -47.67
CA GLY A 679 -16.40 -38.92 -47.42
C GLY A 679 -15.57 -38.84 -48.70
N ASN A 680 -14.35 -39.38 -48.65
CA ASN A 680 -13.37 -39.45 -49.73
C ASN A 680 -12.84 -40.89 -49.88
N ALA A 681 -11.60 -41.10 -50.30
CA ALA A 681 -11.05 -42.45 -50.50
C ALA A 681 -10.19 -42.93 -49.31
N GLU A 682 -10.19 -42.18 -48.21
CA GLU A 682 -9.43 -42.39 -46.99
C GLU A 682 -10.38 -42.78 -45.85
N ASN A 683 -9.83 -43.14 -44.69
CA ASN A 683 -10.65 -43.55 -43.55
C ASN A 683 -11.32 -42.32 -42.92
N ASN A 684 -12.61 -42.14 -43.14
CA ASN A 684 -13.36 -40.98 -42.67
C ASN A 684 -14.19 -41.26 -41.41
N SER A 685 -14.33 -40.25 -40.54
CA SER A 685 -15.37 -40.22 -39.51
C SER A 685 -16.44 -39.20 -39.87
N ILE A 686 -17.65 -39.66 -40.18
CA ILE A 686 -18.77 -38.80 -40.58
C ILE A 686 -19.89 -38.88 -39.55
N THR A 687 -20.23 -37.75 -38.94
CA THR A 687 -21.30 -37.61 -37.96
C THR A 687 -22.43 -36.73 -38.49
N GLY A 688 -23.63 -37.31 -38.60
CA GLY A 688 -24.89 -36.64 -38.88
C GLY A 688 -25.48 -35.92 -37.66
N GLY A 689 -26.59 -35.23 -37.89
CA GLY A 689 -27.35 -34.50 -36.88
C GLY A 689 -28.51 -35.31 -36.29
N LEU A 690 -29.57 -34.60 -35.89
CA LEU A 690 -30.74 -35.22 -35.24
C LEU A 690 -31.86 -35.60 -36.23
N SER A 691 -31.73 -35.19 -37.49
CA SER A 691 -32.73 -35.40 -38.54
C SER A 691 -32.35 -36.60 -39.40
N ALA A 692 -33.26 -37.03 -40.28
CA ALA A 692 -32.96 -38.17 -41.16
C ALA A 692 -31.86 -37.80 -42.16
N ASP A 693 -30.69 -38.41 -41.99
CA ASP A 693 -29.48 -38.08 -42.72
C ASP A 693 -29.11 -39.16 -43.75
N THR A 694 -28.31 -38.77 -44.74
CA THR A 694 -27.73 -39.67 -45.74
C THR A 694 -26.23 -39.57 -45.70
N LEU A 695 -25.56 -40.66 -45.29
CA LEU A 695 -24.10 -40.70 -45.17
C LEU A 695 -23.50 -41.65 -46.21
N ILE A 696 -22.39 -41.25 -46.80
CA ILE A 696 -21.69 -42.02 -47.84
C ILE A 696 -20.20 -42.00 -47.47
N GLY A 697 -19.62 -43.14 -47.12
CA GLY A 697 -18.20 -43.25 -46.79
C GLY A 697 -17.28 -43.04 -48.00
N LEU A 698 -17.71 -43.61 -49.14
CA LEU A 698 -16.90 -43.82 -50.35
C LEU A 698 -15.89 -44.92 -50.15
N GLY A 699 -14.58 -44.69 -50.09
CA GLY A 699 -13.61 -45.78 -49.88
C GLY A 699 -12.73 -45.51 -48.68
N GLY A 700 -12.15 -46.55 -48.09
CA GLY A 700 -11.51 -46.45 -46.77
C GLY A 700 -12.22 -47.37 -45.80
N ASP A 701 -11.76 -47.40 -44.55
CA ASP A 701 -12.47 -48.03 -43.44
C ASP A 701 -13.13 -46.91 -42.61
N ASP A 702 -14.41 -46.63 -42.87
CA ASP A 702 -15.08 -45.43 -42.34
C ASP A 702 -15.82 -45.67 -41.02
N ILE A 703 -16.08 -44.58 -40.30
CA ILE A 703 -17.00 -44.52 -39.16
C ILE A 703 -18.15 -43.59 -39.55
N LEU A 704 -19.35 -44.15 -39.70
CA LEU A 704 -20.54 -43.42 -40.12
C LEU A 704 -21.57 -43.42 -38.99
N GLN A 705 -21.84 -42.24 -38.44
CA GLN A 705 -22.75 -42.04 -37.32
C GLN A 705 -23.96 -41.21 -37.75
N GLY A 706 -25.15 -41.81 -37.81
CA GLY A 706 -26.37 -41.12 -38.28
C GLY A 706 -26.91 -40.09 -37.31
N GLY A 707 -26.90 -40.41 -36.02
CA GLY A 707 -27.42 -39.56 -34.96
C GLY A 707 -28.85 -39.91 -34.59
N GLY A 708 -29.79 -38.98 -34.80
CA GLY A 708 -31.21 -39.18 -34.47
C GLY A 708 -32.08 -39.38 -35.71
N SER A 709 -33.31 -39.88 -35.53
CA SER A 709 -34.27 -40.18 -36.60
C SER A 709 -33.95 -41.47 -37.37
N VAL A 710 -34.10 -41.50 -38.70
CA VAL A 710 -33.96 -42.71 -39.52
C VAL A 710 -32.93 -42.45 -40.60
N ASP A 711 -31.71 -42.82 -40.31
CA ASP A 711 -30.54 -42.47 -41.10
C ASP A 711 -30.23 -43.54 -42.14
N THR A 712 -29.68 -43.11 -43.27
CA THR A 712 -29.38 -43.98 -44.41
C THR A 712 -27.92 -43.90 -44.79
N VAL A 713 -27.21 -45.02 -44.71
CA VAL A 713 -25.90 -45.13 -45.36
C VAL A 713 -26.08 -45.62 -46.79
N VAL A 714 -25.32 -45.06 -47.74
CA VAL A 714 -25.33 -45.48 -49.15
C VAL A 714 -24.03 -46.19 -49.50
N MET A 715 -24.17 -47.41 -50.04
CA MET A 715 -23.07 -48.26 -50.50
C MET A 715 -22.96 -48.24 -52.02
N SER A 716 -21.73 -48.31 -52.55
CA SER A 716 -21.46 -48.20 -54.00
C SER A 716 -21.74 -49.48 -54.80
N GLY A 717 -21.85 -50.62 -54.12
CA GLY A 717 -22.05 -51.96 -54.67
C GLY A 717 -23.45 -52.53 -54.46
N VAL A 718 -23.68 -53.76 -54.91
CA VAL A 718 -24.96 -54.48 -54.67
C VAL A 718 -24.87 -55.27 -53.37
N ARG A 719 -25.99 -55.59 -52.73
CA ARG A 719 -25.99 -56.25 -51.40
C ARG A 719 -25.18 -57.56 -51.34
N ALA A 720 -25.08 -58.29 -52.43
CA ALA A 720 -24.33 -59.56 -52.50
C ALA A 720 -22.81 -59.37 -52.31
N ASP A 721 -22.32 -58.15 -52.50
CA ASP A 721 -20.89 -57.84 -52.41
C ASP A 721 -20.43 -57.57 -50.98
N TYR A 722 -21.35 -57.40 -50.04
CA TYR A 722 -21.03 -56.98 -48.67
C TYR A 722 -21.24 -58.10 -47.66
N GLN A 723 -20.28 -58.23 -46.75
CA GLN A 723 -20.45 -58.96 -45.51
C GLN A 723 -20.88 -57.99 -44.41
N ILE A 724 -22.09 -58.16 -43.89
CA ILE A 724 -22.65 -57.31 -42.84
C ILE A 724 -22.68 -58.11 -41.54
N ASN A 725 -21.90 -57.66 -40.55
CA ASN A 725 -21.79 -58.27 -39.24
C ASN A 725 -22.19 -57.22 -38.19
N GLY A 726 -23.17 -57.46 -37.32
CA GLY A 726 -23.53 -56.45 -36.32
C GLY A 726 -24.52 -56.91 -35.26
N GLY A 727 -24.51 -56.15 -34.16
CA GLY A 727 -25.27 -56.36 -32.91
C GLY A 727 -25.90 -55.06 -32.39
N SER A 728 -26.31 -55.01 -31.12
CA SER A 728 -27.27 -54.01 -30.58
C SER A 728 -26.81 -52.54 -30.48
N SER A 729 -25.63 -52.15 -30.99
CA SER A 729 -25.15 -50.76 -30.90
C SER A 729 -24.24 -50.31 -32.05
N THR A 730 -23.62 -51.26 -32.76
CA THR A 730 -22.71 -50.98 -33.88
C THR A 730 -22.81 -52.10 -34.91
N TRP A 731 -22.82 -51.73 -36.19
CA TRP A 731 -22.71 -52.67 -37.31
C TRP A 731 -21.37 -52.47 -38.00
N THR A 732 -20.77 -53.55 -38.46
CA THR A 732 -19.59 -53.53 -39.33
C THR A 732 -20.00 -54.09 -40.69
N ILE A 733 -19.72 -53.33 -41.74
CA ILE A 733 -19.97 -53.74 -43.13
C ILE A 733 -18.65 -53.79 -43.87
N THR A 734 -18.32 -54.96 -44.41
CA THR A 734 -17.08 -55.19 -45.16
C THR A 734 -17.42 -55.43 -46.62
N ASP A 735 -16.90 -54.59 -47.51
CA ASP A 735 -16.94 -54.81 -48.95
C ASP A 735 -15.98 -55.95 -49.34
N LEU A 736 -16.50 -56.97 -50.02
CA LEU A 736 -15.71 -58.10 -50.51
C LEU A 736 -15.08 -57.81 -51.89
N VAL A 737 -15.39 -56.66 -52.50
CA VAL A 737 -14.81 -56.18 -53.75
C VAL A 737 -13.80 -55.07 -53.46
N ALA A 738 -12.53 -55.33 -53.80
CA ALA A 738 -11.45 -54.40 -53.52
C ALA A 738 -11.60 -53.04 -54.24
N GLY A 739 -11.27 -51.95 -53.54
CA GLY A 739 -11.18 -50.59 -54.10
C GLY A 739 -12.49 -49.81 -54.17
N ARG A 740 -13.54 -50.26 -53.48
CA ARG A 740 -14.80 -49.55 -53.28
C ARG A 740 -14.91 -49.11 -51.82
N ASP A 741 -15.79 -49.71 -51.02
CA ASP A 741 -16.21 -49.15 -49.72
C ASP A 741 -15.48 -49.70 -48.48
N GLY A 742 -14.45 -50.52 -48.65
CA GLY A 742 -13.64 -51.02 -47.51
C GLY A 742 -14.44 -51.65 -46.36
N THR A 743 -14.07 -51.37 -45.10
CA THR A 743 -14.73 -51.89 -43.90
C THR A 743 -15.26 -50.79 -43.00
N ASP A 744 -16.55 -50.49 -43.10
CA ASP A 744 -17.17 -49.40 -42.36
C ASP A 744 -17.82 -49.84 -41.05
N SER A 745 -17.76 -48.96 -40.07
CA SER A 745 -18.47 -49.04 -38.79
C SER A 745 -19.65 -48.09 -38.77
N LEU A 746 -20.86 -48.63 -38.63
CA LEU A 746 -22.10 -47.88 -38.63
C LEU A 746 -22.65 -47.76 -37.20
N LEU A 747 -22.89 -46.53 -36.75
CA LEU A 747 -23.45 -46.19 -35.44
C LEU A 747 -24.73 -45.40 -35.62
N SER A 748 -25.79 -45.78 -34.90
CA SER A 748 -27.12 -45.13 -35.02
C SER A 748 -27.57 -44.98 -36.48
N ILE A 749 -27.51 -46.09 -37.25
CA ILE A 749 -27.97 -46.16 -38.64
C ILE A 749 -29.12 -47.15 -38.73
N GLU A 750 -30.23 -46.75 -39.32
CA GLU A 750 -31.43 -47.59 -39.49
C GLU A 750 -31.51 -48.22 -40.88
N ARG A 751 -30.88 -47.63 -41.91
CA ARG A 751 -30.99 -48.10 -43.30
C ARG A 751 -29.66 -48.15 -44.03
N ILE A 752 -29.48 -49.20 -44.83
CA ILE A 752 -28.40 -49.29 -45.83
C ILE A 752 -29.05 -49.35 -47.21
N ARG A 753 -28.67 -48.43 -48.11
CA ARG A 753 -29.09 -48.42 -49.51
C ARG A 753 -27.95 -48.91 -50.40
N PHE A 754 -28.22 -49.87 -51.26
CA PHE A 754 -27.25 -50.43 -52.21
C PHE A 754 -27.46 -49.85 -53.62
N SER A 755 -26.46 -50.01 -54.50
CA SER A 755 -26.45 -49.46 -55.87
C SER A 755 -27.55 -49.99 -56.80
N ASP A 756 -28.12 -51.17 -56.52
CA ASP A 756 -29.28 -51.71 -57.24
C ASP A 756 -30.62 -51.11 -56.78
N GLY A 757 -30.58 -50.17 -55.83
CA GLY A 757 -31.74 -49.53 -55.23
C GLY A 757 -32.39 -50.35 -54.12
N SER A 758 -31.88 -51.53 -53.80
CA SER A 758 -32.36 -52.30 -52.64
C SER A 758 -32.00 -51.58 -51.33
N ILE A 759 -32.88 -51.68 -50.34
CA ILE A 759 -32.69 -51.13 -49.00
C ILE A 759 -32.74 -52.29 -48.01
N LEU A 760 -31.76 -52.32 -47.11
CA LEU A 760 -31.77 -53.16 -45.93
C LEU A 760 -32.11 -52.27 -44.73
N ASP A 761 -33.27 -52.51 -44.11
CA ASP A 761 -33.61 -51.92 -42.83
C ASP A 761 -32.90 -52.71 -41.72
N LEU A 762 -32.08 -52.04 -40.93
CA LEU A 762 -31.47 -52.56 -39.72
C LEU A 762 -32.50 -52.44 -38.61
N THR A 763 -33.05 -53.56 -38.12
CA THR A 763 -34.07 -53.52 -37.05
C THR A 763 -33.48 -52.91 -35.78
N ALA A 764 -34.01 -51.75 -35.38
CA ALA A 764 -33.52 -50.87 -34.33
C ALA A 764 -33.19 -51.52 -32.98
N PRO A 765 -32.03 -51.20 -32.37
CA PRO A 765 -31.87 -51.12 -30.93
C PRO A 765 -32.13 -49.69 -30.43
N ALA A 766 -32.68 -49.56 -29.22
CA ALA A 766 -32.89 -48.29 -28.55
C ALA A 766 -31.55 -47.57 -28.29
N ALA A 767 -31.57 -46.24 -28.42
CA ALA A 767 -30.43 -45.35 -28.18
C ALA A 767 -29.74 -45.68 -26.84
N PRO A 768 -28.40 -45.88 -26.81
CA PRO A 768 -27.69 -45.65 -25.56
C PRO A 768 -27.81 -44.17 -25.20
N ALA A 769 -28.07 -43.90 -23.93
CA ALA A 769 -28.06 -42.54 -23.41
C ALA A 769 -26.65 -41.94 -23.60
N PHE A 770 -26.58 -40.74 -24.16
CA PHE A 770 -25.36 -39.95 -24.22
C PHE A 770 -24.85 -39.68 -22.79
N ASP A 771 -23.57 -39.98 -22.55
CA ASP A 771 -22.77 -39.38 -21.48
C ASP A 771 -22.00 -38.21 -22.11
N ASP A 772 -22.34 -37.01 -21.68
CA ASP A 772 -21.78 -35.74 -22.13
C ASP A 772 -20.41 -35.49 -21.47
N HIS A 773 -19.39 -36.26 -21.86
CA HIS A 773 -18.02 -35.92 -21.50
C HIS A 773 -17.05 -36.23 -22.63
N ALA A 774 -17.09 -35.37 -23.65
CA ALA A 774 -15.91 -34.96 -24.42
C ALA A 774 -16.31 -33.83 -25.40
N LYS A 775 -16.53 -32.63 -24.86
CA LYS A 775 -16.32 -31.38 -25.61
C LYS A 775 -15.41 -30.49 -24.78
N GLY A 776 -14.26 -30.15 -25.36
CA GLY A 776 -13.39 -29.10 -24.83
C GLY A 776 -14.05 -27.74 -24.95
N ASP A 777 -14.08 -27.05 -23.82
CA ASP A 777 -13.86 -25.62 -23.59
C ASP A 777 -14.71 -24.57 -24.35
N ALA A 778 -15.77 -24.15 -23.67
CA ALA A 778 -16.00 -22.73 -23.42
C ALA A 778 -15.82 -22.49 -21.92
N ALA A 779 -14.82 -21.70 -21.55
CA ALA A 779 -14.54 -21.35 -20.16
C ALA A 779 -15.71 -20.54 -19.56
N ALA A 780 -16.26 -21.07 -18.47
CA ALA A 780 -17.06 -20.34 -17.48
C ALA A 780 -16.59 -20.81 -16.07
N PRO A 781 -16.65 -19.95 -15.06
CA PRO A 781 -15.64 -19.87 -14.00
C PRO A 781 -15.68 -21.04 -13.01
N LEU A 782 -14.48 -21.46 -12.58
CA LEU A 782 -14.25 -22.33 -11.43
C LEU A 782 -14.80 -21.67 -10.16
N THR A 783 -15.97 -22.11 -9.71
CA THR A 783 -16.36 -21.94 -8.31
C THR A 783 -15.60 -22.98 -7.48
N LEU A 784 -14.57 -22.54 -6.77
CA LEU A 784 -13.94 -23.31 -5.70
C LEU A 784 -14.99 -23.60 -4.61
N PRO A 785 -15.02 -24.81 -4.03
CA PRO A 785 -15.83 -25.05 -2.85
C PRO A 785 -15.27 -24.25 -1.68
N TRP A 786 -16.12 -23.40 -1.12
CA TRP A 786 -15.92 -22.73 0.15
C TRP A 786 -15.60 -23.76 1.24
N ILE A 787 -14.38 -23.70 1.78
CA ILE A 787 -13.97 -24.38 3.02
C ILE A 787 -14.29 -23.41 4.18
N PRO A 788 -15.08 -23.81 5.20
CA PRO A 788 -15.25 -23.01 6.40
C PRO A 788 -13.92 -22.85 7.14
N TRP A 789 -13.73 -21.70 7.78
CA TRP A 789 -12.55 -21.28 8.54
C TRP A 789 -12.39 -22.02 9.90
N ASP A 790 -12.42 -23.35 9.85
CA ASP A 790 -12.41 -24.22 11.01
C ASP A 790 -11.49 -25.44 10.77
N GLU A 791 -10.29 -25.26 10.21
CA GLU A 791 -9.10 -26.13 10.41
C GLU A 791 -7.90 -25.64 9.55
N TYR A 792 -6.99 -24.92 10.22
CA TYR A 792 -5.57 -24.60 9.91
C TYR A 792 -5.17 -24.06 8.52
#